data_AF-A0A927LSK1-F1
#
_entry.id   AF-A0A927LSK1-F1
#
_cell.length_a   1.000
_cell.length_b   1.000
_cell.length_c   1.000
_cell.angle_alpha   90.00
_cell.angle_beta   90.00
_cell.angle_gamma   90.00
#
_symmetry.space_group_name_H-M   'P 1'
#
loop_
_entity.id
_entity.type
_entity.pdbx_description
1 polymer ?
#
loop_
_entity_poly.entity_id
_entity_poly.type
_entity_poly.pdbx_seq_one_letter_code
_entity_poly.pdbx_strand_id
1 'polypeptide(L)'
;MQAIRHRHSTMFIVVLLTLLFTGTIMPSFAYDAYADVSWPTSPPAAVCSDTSLLSGPSVAPDGAVIVPAGDNSSFDFNRPGATFWFESGTHTLANDIYGQINAKANTTYIGAPGAILDGRNMNLYAFTGDVPNVTIQHLTITNFGRGNDNNNEGVVNHDAGTGWAIQYNTIFNNDGAGVFLGTDNVVRYNCLKDNGQYGFSMYKPPIEGDSAIKNIVLDHNEIAGNNTDNWEAQIPGCGCTGGGKFWDVKGAKITNNYIHDNKGTGLWADTNNIDFLIEGNWIDHNDGEGIWYEISYNATIRNNTISRNAWASGNNNQGSPGPAIYLSESGGDARLASTVSGAPKIRIYNNSFINNFSGVSIYENANRFCNSNGNTSKGYCTPFVVPTIIPDPHNYDYPNPISDMHPCYTDIAAEPYRTDCRWHASDIEVNNNEFHLDENVVPCAGTYCGVQALIATGADNMPWSPYTVAGVQNDVMFGNNNRFHDNQYFGNWRFATGYGEAVSFNAWRSAPFSQDMNSTFNGDPDFGGSSGGTPPAAPAANDLDADTATLEGSIGGWQNWYSATVSQSAYEMNSGKHSLRIDVTDPWGWGVLSNWPGFSTTAGLKKLSFWGKLGSGTSIQPKMIVKWLDSNKKVLQTNELKSPALTTAWQQSSALVDAPEGASTVLVSFIGLGEPGDYFYLDDMVVGDAPNVLDADTAGGEASAGQWQSWYSASVTASTYEAHRGAGSLRVDVTDPWGWGVVAANWPGFTSSAGNKRVSYWAKQGTGSISEVTLRVKWFDRSQALMQTDLIPLSGLSTNWQQAVANITAPNGTANVHLEIYSPSGVSGDSLYLDEIIIADAN
;
A
#
# COMPACT_ATOMS: atom_id res chain seq x y z
N MET A 1 -32.10 -28.79 -48.06
CA MET A 1 -33.48 -28.27 -48.17
C MET A 1 -33.86 -27.66 -46.84
N GLN A 2 -34.19 -26.36 -46.84
CA GLN A 2 -34.60 -25.55 -45.69
C GLN A 2 -36.03 -25.88 -45.24
N ALA A 3 -36.32 -25.78 -43.93
CA ALA A 3 -37.45 -25.02 -43.35
C ALA A 3 -37.48 -25.12 -41.81
N ILE A 4 -38.13 -24.13 -41.18
CA ILE A 4 -38.01 -23.61 -39.81
C ILE A 4 -39.35 -23.75 -39.05
N ARG A 5 -39.32 -23.62 -37.70
CA ARG A 5 -40.32 -23.07 -36.72
C ARG A 5 -40.96 -24.12 -35.77
N HIS A 6 -41.32 -23.90 -34.49
CA HIS A 6 -41.03 -22.94 -33.40
C HIS A 6 -41.72 -23.45 -32.09
N ARG A 7 -41.07 -23.21 -30.91
CA ARG A 7 -41.57 -22.79 -29.56
C ARG A 7 -42.52 -23.64 -28.64
N HIS A 8 -42.00 -23.81 -27.39
CA HIS A 8 -42.56 -23.60 -26.02
C HIS A 8 -43.29 -24.67 -25.18
N SER A 9 -42.66 -24.92 -24.00
CA SER A 9 -43.15 -24.92 -22.60
C SER A 9 -44.02 -26.05 -22.03
N THR A 10 -43.63 -26.52 -20.83
CA THR A 10 -44.40 -27.45 -19.97
C THR A 10 -44.39 -27.00 -18.51
N MET A 11 -45.56 -27.08 -17.85
CA MET A 11 -45.81 -26.78 -16.42
C MET A 11 -46.35 -28.06 -15.72
N PHE A 12 -46.06 -28.24 -14.43
CA PHE A 12 -46.46 -29.38 -13.58
C PHE A 12 -47.50 -28.98 -12.51
N ILE A 13 -48.40 -29.91 -12.14
CA ILE A 13 -49.39 -29.80 -11.03
C ILE A 13 -49.51 -31.13 -10.24
N VAL A 14 -49.25 -31.04 -8.91
CA VAL A 14 -50.01 -31.48 -7.69
C VAL A 14 -50.41 -32.97 -7.49
N VAL A 15 -49.85 -33.75 -6.52
CA VAL A 15 -50.10 -34.00 -5.04
C VAL A 15 -51.22 -35.00 -4.67
N LEU A 16 -50.91 -35.96 -3.75
CA LEU A 16 -51.64 -36.41 -2.52
C LEU A 16 -51.04 -37.78 -2.04
N LEU A 17 -51.06 -38.30 -0.79
CA LEU A 17 -51.02 -37.89 0.64
C LEU A 17 -51.09 -39.20 1.51
N THR A 18 -50.84 -39.11 2.83
CA THR A 18 -51.23 -40.00 3.99
C THR A 18 -50.15 -40.94 4.60
N LEU A 19 -50.00 -41.20 5.93
CA LEU A 19 -50.52 -40.68 7.22
C LEU A 19 -49.65 -41.22 8.41
N LEU A 20 -49.72 -40.52 9.56
CA LEU A 20 -49.68 -40.98 10.99
C LEU A 20 -48.37 -41.28 11.77
N PHE A 21 -48.50 -41.02 13.09
CA PHE A 21 -47.54 -40.51 14.07
C PHE A 21 -47.37 -41.47 15.28
N THR A 22 -46.26 -41.31 16.01
CA THR A 22 -45.85 -41.91 17.32
C THR A 22 -45.44 -43.40 17.30
N GLY A 23 -44.35 -43.86 17.92
CA GLY A 23 -43.25 -43.23 18.65
C GLY A 23 -42.36 -44.32 19.27
N THR A 24 -41.08 -44.37 18.89
CA THR A 24 -39.96 -44.97 19.63
C THR A 24 -38.67 -44.32 19.14
N ILE A 25 -37.79 -44.02 20.08
CA ILE A 25 -36.66 -43.10 20.04
C ILE A 25 -35.67 -43.46 18.93
N MET A 26 -35.53 -42.58 17.95
CA MET A 26 -34.47 -42.57 16.94
C MET A 26 -33.46 -41.48 17.35
N PRO A 27 -32.15 -41.67 17.14
CA PRO A 27 -31.17 -40.63 17.47
C PRO A 27 -31.56 -39.38 16.71
N SER A 28 -31.61 -38.26 17.40
CA SER A 28 -31.63 -36.94 16.78
C SER A 28 -30.53 -36.93 15.72
N PHE A 29 -30.89 -36.70 14.47
CA PHE A 29 -29.97 -36.06 13.53
C PHE A 29 -29.68 -34.70 14.14
N ALA A 30 -28.68 -34.67 15.01
CA ALA A 30 -27.95 -33.48 15.31
C ALA A 30 -27.56 -32.90 13.94
N TYR A 31 -27.75 -31.60 13.80
CA TYR A 31 -26.79 -30.80 13.07
C TYR A 31 -25.41 -31.29 13.51
N ASP A 32 -24.77 -32.12 12.68
CA ASP A 32 -23.32 -32.26 12.79
C ASP A 32 -22.80 -30.87 12.48
N ALA A 33 -22.30 -30.26 13.55
CA ALA A 33 -21.54 -29.05 13.53
C ALA A 33 -20.54 -29.13 12.36
N TYR A 34 -20.32 -28.00 11.69
CA TYR A 34 -18.98 -27.70 11.20
C TYR A 34 -18.03 -27.88 12.39
N ALA A 35 -17.44 -29.06 12.53
CA ALA A 35 -16.41 -29.31 13.51
C ALA A 35 -15.18 -28.50 13.06
N ASP A 36 -14.96 -27.39 13.77
CA ASP A 36 -13.75 -26.59 13.94
C ASP A 36 -12.65 -26.76 12.86
N VAL A 37 -12.54 -25.78 11.97
CA VAL A 37 -11.24 -25.42 11.38
C VAL A 37 -10.98 -23.96 11.72
N SER A 38 -10.77 -23.72 13.01
CA SER A 38 -10.25 -22.45 13.51
C SER A 38 -8.74 -22.37 13.24
N TRP A 39 -8.25 -21.18 12.93
CA TRP A 39 -6.83 -20.86 13.08
C TRP A 39 -6.29 -21.32 14.46
N PRO A 40 -4.99 -21.64 14.58
CA PRO A 40 -4.43 -22.15 15.83
C PRO A 40 -4.58 -21.13 16.96
N THR A 41 -5.09 -21.55 18.13
CA THR A 41 -5.20 -20.70 19.34
C THR A 41 -3.96 -20.74 20.24
N SER A 42 -2.97 -21.55 19.86
CA SER A 42 -1.63 -21.61 20.43
C SER A 42 -0.62 -21.99 19.34
N PRO A 43 0.68 -21.66 19.48
CA PRO A 43 1.69 -22.07 18.51
C PRO A 43 1.65 -23.58 18.21
N PRO A 44 1.56 -24.00 16.93
CA PRO A 44 1.43 -25.41 16.56
C PRO A 44 2.75 -26.20 16.66
N ALA A 45 3.90 -25.50 16.67
CA ALA A 45 5.22 -26.10 16.59
C ALA A 45 6.25 -25.38 17.49
N ALA A 46 6.16 -25.57 18.81
CA ALA A 46 7.14 -25.08 19.78
C ALA A 46 8.36 -26.04 19.91
N VAL A 47 8.97 -26.36 18.77
CA VAL A 47 10.02 -27.37 18.60
C VAL A 47 11.29 -27.09 19.40
N CYS A 48 11.76 -25.83 19.45
CA CYS A 48 13.03 -25.45 20.08
C CYS A 48 13.08 -25.79 21.58
N SER A 49 11.93 -25.84 22.23
CA SER A 49 11.82 -26.20 23.66
C SER A 49 11.58 -27.69 23.90
N ASP A 50 11.22 -28.45 22.86
CA ASP A 50 10.90 -29.88 22.97
C ASP A 50 12.14 -30.77 22.76
N THR A 51 12.93 -30.88 23.81
CA THR A 51 14.11 -31.76 23.83
C THR A 51 13.77 -33.23 23.56
N SER A 52 12.54 -33.68 23.81
CA SER A 52 12.14 -35.07 23.59
C SER A 52 11.93 -35.37 22.10
N LEU A 53 11.37 -34.41 21.36
CA LEU A 53 11.21 -34.45 19.92
C LEU A 53 12.55 -34.37 19.18
N LEU A 54 13.45 -33.51 19.66
CA LEU A 54 14.76 -33.26 19.04
C LEU A 54 15.79 -34.36 19.36
N SER A 55 15.58 -35.14 20.42
CA SER A 55 16.49 -36.23 20.80
C SER A 55 16.40 -37.41 19.83
N GLY A 56 17.54 -37.79 19.26
CA GLY A 56 17.62 -38.98 18.40
C GLY A 56 17.68 -40.30 19.15
N PRO A 57 17.89 -41.42 18.42
CA PRO A 57 17.94 -42.74 19.01
C PRO A 57 19.19 -42.92 19.88
N SER A 58 19.02 -43.47 21.09
CA SER A 58 20.13 -43.73 22.03
C SER A 58 21.04 -44.89 21.62
N VAL A 59 20.67 -45.63 20.57
CA VAL A 59 21.45 -46.73 19.99
C VAL A 59 21.52 -46.50 18.49
N ALA A 60 22.70 -46.70 17.91
CA ALA A 60 22.90 -46.63 16.47
C ALA A 60 21.93 -47.59 15.74
N PRO A 61 21.23 -47.13 14.69
CA PRO A 61 20.42 -48.01 13.86
C PRO A 61 21.24 -49.16 13.25
N ASP A 62 20.59 -50.29 12.98
CA ASP A 62 21.25 -51.44 12.38
C ASP A 62 21.96 -51.07 11.07
N GLY A 63 23.26 -51.39 10.99
CA GLY A 63 24.08 -51.11 9.82
C GLY A 63 24.58 -49.66 9.70
N ALA A 64 24.26 -48.78 10.67
CA ALA A 64 24.80 -47.43 10.71
C ALA A 64 26.32 -47.44 10.97
N VAL A 65 27.02 -46.54 10.31
CA VAL A 65 28.42 -46.22 10.59
C VAL A 65 28.46 -45.26 11.77
N ILE A 66 29.05 -45.71 12.88
CA ILE A 66 29.21 -44.89 14.08
C ILE A 66 30.28 -43.82 13.82
N VAL A 67 29.90 -42.56 14.00
CA VAL A 67 30.81 -41.41 14.01
C VAL A 67 31.14 -41.11 15.47
N PRO A 68 32.39 -41.31 15.92
CA PRO A 68 32.74 -41.07 17.31
C PRO A 68 32.77 -39.56 17.63
N ALA A 69 32.38 -39.19 18.84
CA ALA A 69 32.49 -37.80 19.31
C ALA A 69 33.97 -37.34 19.33
N GLY A 70 34.18 -36.04 19.10
CA GLY A 70 35.48 -35.40 19.04
C GLY A 70 35.86 -34.91 17.64
N ASP A 71 37.14 -35.04 17.29
CA ASP A 71 37.67 -34.60 16.00
C ASP A 71 37.29 -35.59 14.88
N ASN A 72 36.48 -35.12 13.93
CA ASN A 72 36.06 -35.88 12.75
C ASN A 72 36.72 -35.40 11.45
N SER A 73 37.79 -34.60 11.53
CA SER A 73 38.54 -34.09 10.37
C SER A 73 39.10 -35.19 9.44
N SER A 74 39.35 -36.39 9.98
CA SER A 74 39.82 -37.55 9.23
C SER A 74 38.75 -38.62 8.98
N PHE A 75 37.50 -38.35 9.38
CA PHE A 75 36.41 -39.31 9.22
C PHE A 75 35.95 -39.37 7.77
N ASP A 76 35.81 -40.57 7.24
CA ASP A 76 35.40 -40.80 5.85
C ASP A 76 33.87 -40.77 5.71
N PHE A 77 33.36 -39.60 5.34
CA PHE A 77 31.95 -39.39 4.97
C PHE A 77 31.65 -39.73 3.51
N ASN A 78 32.64 -40.15 2.69
CA ASN A 78 32.46 -40.41 1.26
C ASN A 78 31.87 -41.81 0.99
N ARG A 79 30.68 -42.08 1.58
CA ARG A 79 29.98 -43.36 1.49
C ARG A 79 28.54 -43.13 1.04
N PRO A 80 28.27 -43.10 -0.28
CA PRO A 80 26.91 -42.97 -0.81
C PRO A 80 25.98 -44.04 -0.26
N GLY A 81 24.75 -43.67 0.12
CA GLY A 81 23.77 -44.61 0.67
C GLY A 81 24.03 -45.04 2.12
N ALA A 82 25.11 -44.57 2.76
CA ALA A 82 25.37 -44.92 4.15
C ALA A 82 24.42 -44.20 5.11
N THR A 83 24.20 -44.82 6.27
CA THR A 83 23.65 -44.13 7.44
C THR A 83 24.79 -43.84 8.40
N PHE A 84 25.05 -42.58 8.70
CA PHE A 84 26.00 -42.13 9.71
C PHE A 84 25.25 -41.80 10.99
N TRP A 85 25.67 -42.39 12.11
CA TRP A 85 25.11 -42.11 13.42
C TRP A 85 26.18 -41.46 14.30
N PHE A 86 25.97 -40.19 14.66
CA PHE A 86 26.85 -39.38 15.49
C PHE A 86 26.61 -39.73 16.96
N GLU A 87 27.65 -40.19 17.65
CA GLU A 87 27.59 -40.48 19.09
C GLU A 87 27.21 -39.25 19.92
N SER A 88 26.76 -39.46 21.16
CA SER A 88 26.50 -38.35 22.08
C SER A 88 27.79 -37.56 22.33
N GLY A 89 27.73 -36.24 22.14
CA GLY A 89 28.87 -35.33 22.34
C GLY A 89 29.10 -34.40 21.18
N THR A 90 30.19 -33.64 21.26
CA THR A 90 30.57 -32.64 20.25
C THR A 90 31.42 -33.27 19.15
N HIS A 91 31.10 -32.94 17.91
CA HIS A 91 31.77 -33.35 16.68
C HIS A 91 32.31 -32.13 15.97
N THR A 92 33.60 -32.12 15.68
CA THR A 92 34.26 -30.99 15.01
C THR A 92 34.87 -31.42 13.68
N LEU A 93 34.85 -30.53 12.70
CA LEU A 93 35.39 -30.78 11.36
C LEU A 93 36.84 -30.29 11.23
N ALA A 94 37.41 -30.39 10.03
CA ALA A 94 38.77 -29.94 9.76
C ALA A 94 38.99 -28.47 10.15
N ASN A 95 40.23 -28.12 10.52
CA ASN A 95 40.64 -26.75 10.84
C ASN A 95 40.84 -25.91 9.56
N ASP A 96 39.80 -25.78 8.76
CA ASP A 96 39.77 -25.06 7.49
C ASP A 96 38.39 -24.43 7.29
N ILE A 97 38.32 -23.32 6.57
CA ILE A 97 37.05 -22.61 6.33
C ILE A 97 36.02 -23.45 5.57
N TYR A 98 36.48 -24.40 4.74
CA TYR A 98 35.67 -25.37 4.01
C TYR A 98 35.74 -26.78 4.62
N GLY A 99 36.13 -26.88 5.90
CA GLY A 99 35.98 -28.08 6.69
C GLY A 99 34.49 -28.40 6.89
N GLN A 100 33.92 -29.17 5.98
CA GLN A 100 32.48 -29.45 5.89
C GLN A 100 32.21 -30.90 5.53
N ILE A 101 30.98 -31.37 5.71
CA ILE A 101 30.54 -32.66 5.20
C ILE A 101 30.05 -32.47 3.76
N ASN A 102 30.85 -32.90 2.79
CA ASN A 102 30.42 -33.01 1.40
C ASN A 102 29.49 -34.22 1.27
N ALA A 103 28.19 -33.99 1.30
CA ALA A 103 27.17 -35.04 1.32
C ALA A 103 27.23 -35.92 0.06
N LYS A 104 26.71 -37.14 0.20
CA LYS A 104 26.60 -38.11 -0.90
C LYS A 104 25.14 -38.50 -1.08
N ALA A 105 24.79 -38.87 -2.31
CA ALA A 105 23.42 -39.21 -2.67
C ALA A 105 22.88 -40.35 -1.79
N ASN A 106 21.61 -40.24 -1.39
CA ASN A 106 20.90 -41.23 -0.58
C ASN A 106 21.51 -41.48 0.82
N THR A 107 22.35 -40.58 1.31
CA THR A 107 22.99 -40.72 2.63
C THR A 107 22.10 -40.17 3.75
N THR A 108 22.13 -40.82 4.91
CA THR A 108 21.40 -40.40 6.11
C THR A 108 22.38 -40.04 7.22
N TYR A 109 22.17 -38.90 7.89
CA TYR A 109 22.94 -38.41 9.02
C TYR A 109 22.02 -38.29 10.24
N ILE A 110 22.34 -38.99 11.32
CA ILE A 110 21.49 -39.10 12.52
C ILE A 110 22.31 -38.76 13.76
N GLY A 111 21.82 -37.86 14.62
CA GLY A 111 22.40 -37.64 15.94
C GLY A 111 21.88 -38.61 17.00
N ALA A 112 22.76 -39.06 17.89
CA ALA A 112 22.38 -39.57 19.21
C ALA A 112 21.80 -38.45 20.09
N PRO A 113 21.17 -38.76 21.23
CA PRO A 113 20.83 -37.76 22.24
C PRO A 113 22.06 -36.90 22.59
N GLY A 114 21.98 -35.60 22.35
CA GLY A 114 23.08 -34.65 22.61
C GLY A 114 24.24 -34.69 21.63
N ALA A 115 24.06 -35.22 20.41
CA ALA A 115 25.04 -35.08 19.33
C ALA A 115 25.03 -33.65 18.78
N ILE A 116 26.20 -32.99 18.83
CA ILE A 116 26.40 -31.61 18.43
C ILE A 116 27.46 -31.56 17.33
N LEU A 117 27.11 -31.11 16.14
CA LEU A 117 28.04 -30.75 15.08
C LEU A 117 28.40 -29.26 15.23
N ASP A 118 29.64 -28.98 15.62
CA ASP A 118 30.12 -27.66 16.00
C ASP A 118 31.15 -27.14 15.00
N GLY A 119 30.82 -26.04 14.32
CA GLY A 119 31.67 -25.36 13.35
C GLY A 119 32.77 -24.50 13.99
N ARG A 120 32.73 -24.31 15.33
CA ARG A 120 33.71 -23.58 16.16
C ARG A 120 33.96 -22.13 15.74
N ASN A 121 32.97 -21.50 15.10
CA ASN A 121 33.08 -20.21 14.42
C ASN A 121 34.27 -20.16 13.45
N MET A 122 34.50 -21.26 12.73
CA MET A 122 35.63 -21.46 11.83
C MET A 122 35.18 -22.03 10.48
N ASN A 123 34.37 -23.09 10.51
CA ASN A 123 33.83 -23.73 9.31
C ASN A 123 32.62 -22.94 8.82
N LEU A 124 32.53 -22.64 7.53
CA LEU A 124 31.40 -21.87 6.99
C LEU A 124 30.11 -22.70 6.90
N TYR A 125 30.24 -23.99 6.55
CA TYR A 125 29.10 -24.85 6.23
C TYR A 125 29.21 -26.21 6.92
N ALA A 126 28.07 -26.76 7.32
CA ALA A 126 27.96 -28.08 7.93
C ALA A 126 27.82 -29.17 6.85
N PHE A 127 26.87 -28.99 5.93
CA PHE A 127 26.53 -29.95 4.89
C PHE A 127 26.40 -29.29 3.53
N THR A 128 27.18 -29.76 2.56
CA THR A 128 27.20 -29.26 1.17
C THR A 128 26.99 -30.41 0.17
N GLY A 129 26.75 -30.07 -1.09
CA GLY A 129 26.67 -30.96 -2.24
C GLY A 129 25.32 -30.92 -2.96
N ASP A 130 25.35 -30.69 -4.28
CA ASP A 130 24.19 -30.87 -5.16
C ASP A 130 23.98 -32.36 -5.49
N VAL A 131 23.53 -33.11 -4.48
CA VAL A 131 23.24 -34.54 -4.57
C VAL A 131 21.82 -34.83 -4.09
N PRO A 132 21.13 -35.84 -4.63
CA PRO A 132 19.75 -36.08 -4.25
C PRO A 132 19.59 -36.90 -2.95
N ASN A 133 18.42 -36.75 -2.32
CA ASN A 133 17.88 -37.66 -1.30
C ASN A 133 18.73 -37.81 -0.03
N VAL A 134 19.30 -36.72 0.49
CA VAL A 134 20.01 -36.75 1.77
C VAL A 134 19.03 -36.56 2.92
N THR A 135 19.21 -37.29 4.01
CA THR A 135 18.45 -37.10 5.24
C THR A 135 19.35 -36.60 6.36
N ILE A 136 18.94 -35.56 7.06
CA ILE A 136 19.63 -35.01 8.25
C ILE A 136 18.62 -34.96 9.38
N GLN A 137 18.91 -35.63 10.50
CA GLN A 137 17.98 -35.67 11.62
C GLN A 137 18.63 -35.79 13.00
N HIS A 138 17.96 -35.22 14.00
CA HIS A 138 18.34 -35.29 15.41
C HIS A 138 19.72 -34.73 15.74
N LEU A 139 20.24 -33.81 14.93
CA LEU A 139 21.51 -33.13 15.16
C LEU A 139 21.27 -31.73 15.73
N THR A 140 22.15 -31.34 16.65
CA THR A 140 22.38 -29.93 16.95
C THR A 140 23.51 -29.43 16.03
N ILE A 141 23.26 -28.39 15.24
CA ILE A 141 24.21 -27.83 14.26
C ILE A 141 24.41 -26.35 14.61
N THR A 142 25.63 -25.97 14.98
CA THR A 142 25.90 -24.66 15.58
C THR A 142 27.30 -24.13 15.31
N ASN A 143 27.48 -22.82 15.48
CA ASN A 143 28.74 -22.08 15.36
C ASN A 143 29.41 -22.25 13.99
N PHE A 144 28.64 -22.33 12.92
CA PHE A 144 29.16 -22.22 11.56
C PHE A 144 29.17 -20.76 11.10
N GLY A 145 30.20 -20.33 10.36
CA GLY A 145 30.48 -18.92 10.04
C GLY A 145 31.59 -18.30 10.91
N ARG A 146 32.19 -17.18 10.51
CA ARG A 146 33.29 -16.51 11.25
C ARG A 146 32.98 -15.05 11.62
N GLY A 147 31.73 -14.66 11.53
CA GLY A 147 31.18 -13.33 11.69
C GLY A 147 31.13 -12.57 10.36
N ASN A 148 29.91 -12.29 9.89
CA ASN A 148 29.64 -11.46 8.72
C ASN A 148 30.36 -11.90 7.41
N ASP A 149 30.60 -13.20 7.20
CA ASP A 149 31.36 -13.66 6.02
C ASP A 149 30.68 -14.75 5.18
N ASN A 150 29.42 -15.06 5.48
CA ASN A 150 28.59 -16.01 4.74
C ASN A 150 27.17 -15.43 4.44
N ASN A 151 27.12 -14.12 4.18
CA ASN A 151 25.92 -13.46 3.67
C ASN A 151 25.43 -14.16 2.38
N ASN A 152 24.14 -14.46 2.30
CA ASN A 152 23.50 -15.19 1.20
C ASN A 152 23.97 -16.64 1.02
N GLU A 153 24.48 -17.27 2.08
CA GLU A 153 24.92 -18.67 2.04
C GLU A 153 24.16 -19.53 3.07
N GLY A 154 23.96 -20.80 2.75
CA GLY A 154 23.29 -21.77 3.63
C GLY A 154 24.27 -22.68 4.37
N VAL A 155 24.09 -22.84 5.68
CA VAL A 155 24.94 -23.71 6.53
C VAL A 155 24.64 -25.19 6.29
N VAL A 156 23.35 -25.54 6.18
CA VAL A 156 22.87 -26.88 5.85
C VAL A 156 22.25 -26.88 4.47
N ASN A 157 22.61 -27.87 3.64
CA ASN A 157 22.15 -27.99 2.26
C ASN A 157 22.57 -26.80 1.39
N HIS A 158 23.81 -26.34 1.58
CA HIS A 158 24.37 -25.14 0.94
C HIS A 158 24.07 -25.01 -0.57
N ASP A 159 24.15 -26.12 -1.31
CA ASP A 159 23.96 -26.14 -2.77
C ASP A 159 22.49 -26.39 -3.21
N ALA A 160 21.53 -26.28 -2.28
CA ALA A 160 20.11 -26.52 -2.52
C ALA A 160 19.82 -27.88 -3.20
N GLY A 161 20.43 -28.96 -2.68
CA GLY A 161 20.30 -30.31 -3.21
C GLY A 161 18.85 -30.79 -3.24
N THR A 162 18.51 -31.63 -4.23
CA THR A 162 17.13 -32.07 -4.48
C THR A 162 16.69 -33.19 -3.53
N GLY A 163 15.45 -33.16 -3.05
CA GLY A 163 14.82 -34.25 -2.29
C GLY A 163 15.40 -34.46 -0.90
N TRP A 164 15.99 -33.43 -0.27
CA TRP A 164 16.53 -33.58 1.07
C TRP A 164 15.41 -33.60 2.11
N ALA A 165 15.57 -34.47 3.12
CA ALA A 165 14.73 -34.50 4.31
C ALA A 165 15.52 -33.97 5.51
N ILE A 166 15.19 -32.77 5.97
CA ILE A 166 15.85 -32.10 7.09
C ILE A 166 14.83 -32.04 8.22
N GLN A 167 15.01 -32.84 9.26
CA GLN A 167 13.96 -33.04 10.26
C GLN A 167 14.45 -33.28 11.68
N TYR A 168 13.74 -32.79 12.69
CA TYR A 168 14.08 -32.99 14.11
C TYR A 168 15.46 -32.45 14.50
N ASN A 169 15.96 -31.41 13.82
CA ASN A 169 17.25 -30.81 14.11
C ASN A 169 17.11 -29.53 14.93
N THR A 170 18.15 -29.19 15.68
CA THR A 170 18.38 -27.84 16.21
C THR A 170 19.47 -27.19 15.38
N ILE A 171 19.13 -26.16 14.59
CA ILE A 171 20.06 -25.45 13.72
C ILE A 171 20.08 -24.01 14.19
N PHE A 172 21.12 -23.67 14.95
CA PHE A 172 21.12 -22.41 15.70
C PHE A 172 22.49 -21.77 15.86
N ASN A 173 22.51 -20.45 16.03
CA ASN A 173 23.73 -19.67 16.25
C ASN A 173 24.79 -19.96 15.18
N ASN A 174 24.36 -19.92 13.92
CA ASN A 174 25.24 -19.95 12.77
C ASN A 174 25.10 -18.62 12.04
N ASP A 175 26.15 -18.14 11.40
CA ASP A 175 26.01 -16.99 10.50
C ASP A 175 25.26 -17.40 9.22
N GLY A 176 24.79 -16.44 8.43
CA GLY A 176 24.09 -16.72 7.16
C GLY A 176 22.72 -17.38 7.38
N ALA A 177 22.25 -18.14 6.39
CA ALA A 177 21.00 -18.90 6.52
C ALA A 177 21.25 -20.26 7.19
N GLY A 178 20.40 -20.65 8.15
CA GLY A 178 20.50 -21.96 8.80
C GLY A 178 20.38 -23.12 7.82
N VAL A 179 19.42 -23.05 6.89
CA VAL A 179 19.15 -24.07 5.89
C VAL A 179 18.90 -23.46 4.51
N PHE A 180 19.43 -24.09 3.46
CA PHE A 180 19.00 -23.85 2.09
C PHE A 180 17.99 -24.89 1.62
N LEU A 181 16.94 -24.44 0.93
CA LEU A 181 15.89 -25.31 0.39
C LEU A 181 16.15 -25.59 -1.09
N GLY A 182 16.08 -26.87 -1.48
CA GLY A 182 16.16 -27.31 -2.88
C GLY A 182 14.87 -27.94 -3.37
N THR A 183 14.80 -28.30 -4.66
CA THR A 183 13.62 -28.96 -5.24
C THR A 183 13.22 -30.23 -4.47
N ASP A 184 11.93 -30.48 -4.29
CA ASP A 184 11.36 -31.64 -3.57
C ASP A 184 11.82 -31.78 -2.10
N ASN A 185 12.35 -30.72 -1.49
CA ASN A 185 12.82 -30.78 -0.10
C ASN A 185 11.66 -30.81 0.90
N VAL A 186 11.86 -31.55 1.98
CA VAL A 186 10.97 -31.61 3.14
C VAL A 186 11.74 -31.17 4.37
N VAL A 187 11.35 -30.02 4.92
CA VAL A 187 11.92 -29.46 6.14
C VAL A 187 10.84 -29.43 7.21
N ARG A 188 11.00 -30.25 8.26
CA ARG A 188 9.94 -30.44 9.25
C ARG A 188 10.40 -30.71 10.67
N TYR A 189 9.65 -30.24 11.66
CA TYR A 189 9.98 -30.48 13.07
C TYR A 189 11.40 -30.01 13.45
N ASN A 190 11.92 -28.94 12.83
CA ASN A 190 13.21 -28.37 13.20
C ASN A 190 13.03 -27.12 14.06
N CYS A 191 14.05 -26.85 14.87
CA CYS A 191 14.29 -25.55 15.49
C CYS A 191 15.32 -24.79 14.65
N LEU A 192 14.91 -23.75 13.95
CA LEU A 192 15.76 -22.87 13.11
C LEU A 192 15.87 -21.51 13.79
N LYS A 193 16.87 -21.34 14.65
CA LYS A 193 16.88 -20.26 15.65
C LYS A 193 18.16 -19.46 15.69
N ASP A 194 18.07 -18.14 15.87
CA ASP A 194 19.22 -17.26 16.10
C ASP A 194 20.33 -17.42 15.04
N ASN A 195 19.97 -17.60 13.77
CA ASN A 195 20.95 -17.62 12.68
C ASN A 195 21.18 -16.18 12.14
N GLY A 196 22.36 -15.95 11.58
CA GLY A 196 22.91 -14.66 11.22
C GLY A 196 22.09 -13.87 10.22
N GLN A 197 21.44 -14.55 9.28
CA GLN A 197 20.65 -13.92 8.21
C GLN A 197 19.21 -14.42 8.15
N TYR A 198 19.02 -15.75 8.04
CA TYR A 198 17.71 -16.38 7.92
C TYR A 198 17.66 -17.71 8.69
N GLY A 199 16.47 -18.13 9.10
CA GLY A 199 16.24 -19.53 9.49
C GLY A 199 16.36 -20.47 8.28
N PHE A 200 15.78 -20.06 7.15
CA PHE A 200 16.00 -20.72 5.86
C PHE A 200 16.06 -19.72 4.70
N SER A 201 16.76 -20.08 3.64
CA SER A 201 16.75 -19.37 2.35
C SER A 201 16.90 -20.39 1.22
N MET A 202 17.19 -19.94 0.01
CA MET A 202 17.49 -20.79 -1.13
C MET A 202 18.14 -19.99 -2.24
N TYR A 203 18.91 -20.70 -3.07
CA TYR A 203 19.37 -20.18 -4.35
C TYR A 203 19.65 -21.32 -5.31
N LYS A 204 19.16 -21.19 -6.54
CA LYS A 204 19.68 -21.88 -7.72
C LYS A 204 19.76 -20.89 -8.87
N PRO A 205 20.71 -21.07 -9.81
CA PRO A 205 20.72 -20.29 -11.04
C PRO A 205 19.34 -20.35 -11.73
N PRO A 206 18.80 -19.22 -12.18
CA PRO A 206 17.51 -19.18 -12.84
C PRO A 206 17.50 -19.99 -14.14
N ILE A 207 16.32 -20.51 -14.50
CA ILE A 207 16.11 -21.32 -15.68
C ILE A 207 15.18 -20.57 -16.64
N GLU A 208 15.60 -20.43 -17.89
CA GLU A 208 14.77 -19.75 -18.90
C GLU A 208 13.44 -20.49 -19.09
N GLY A 209 12.33 -19.78 -18.88
CA GLY A 209 10.96 -20.29 -19.05
C GLY A 209 10.47 -21.24 -17.96
N ASP A 210 11.18 -21.40 -16.83
CA ASP A 210 10.77 -22.29 -15.74
C ASP A 210 11.35 -21.86 -14.39
N SER A 211 10.71 -22.27 -13.29
CA SER A 211 11.22 -21.98 -11.94
C SER A 211 12.43 -22.85 -11.60
N ALA A 212 13.45 -22.26 -11.00
CA ALA A 212 14.68 -22.93 -10.58
C ALA A 212 14.45 -23.98 -9.47
N ILE A 213 13.50 -23.73 -8.57
CA ILE A 213 13.19 -24.61 -7.43
C ILE A 213 11.71 -24.99 -7.44
N LYS A 214 11.39 -26.23 -7.03
CA LYS A 214 10.01 -26.75 -7.09
C LYS A 214 9.64 -27.61 -5.88
N ASN A 215 8.34 -27.68 -5.58
CA ASN A 215 7.74 -28.63 -4.63
C ASN A 215 8.37 -28.64 -3.22
N ILE A 216 8.37 -27.48 -2.56
CA ILE A 216 8.88 -27.37 -1.18
C ILE A 216 7.81 -27.76 -0.16
N VAL A 217 8.22 -28.47 0.90
CA VAL A 217 7.41 -28.68 2.10
C VAL A 217 8.16 -28.13 3.32
N LEU A 218 7.55 -27.16 3.99
CA LEU A 218 7.99 -26.60 5.27
C LEU A 218 6.88 -26.80 6.30
N ASP A 219 7.02 -27.80 7.17
CA ASP A 219 5.93 -28.26 8.04
C ASP A 219 6.33 -28.44 9.50
N HIS A 220 5.57 -27.90 10.45
CA HIS A 220 5.84 -28.05 11.90
C HIS A 220 7.23 -27.59 12.36
N ASN A 221 7.81 -26.53 11.80
CA ASN A 221 9.08 -25.97 12.28
C ASN A 221 8.86 -24.79 13.23
N GLU A 222 9.83 -24.55 14.12
CA GLU A 222 9.98 -23.30 14.85
C GLU A 222 11.09 -22.47 14.20
N ILE A 223 10.78 -21.24 13.79
CA ILE A 223 11.68 -20.32 13.08
C ILE A 223 11.75 -19.02 13.87
N ALA A 224 12.81 -18.86 14.66
CA ALA A 224 12.84 -17.90 15.76
C ALA A 224 14.09 -17.03 15.81
N GLY A 225 13.95 -15.73 16.06
CA GLY A 225 15.11 -14.89 16.44
C GLY A 225 16.20 -14.73 15.38
N ASN A 226 15.93 -15.06 14.11
CA ASN A 226 16.93 -14.99 13.05
C ASN A 226 17.24 -13.54 12.64
N ASN A 227 18.30 -13.38 11.84
CA ASN A 227 18.99 -12.14 11.54
C ASN A 227 19.79 -11.57 12.73
N THR A 228 20.57 -12.42 13.41
CA THR A 228 21.42 -11.99 14.53
C THR A 228 22.55 -11.05 14.10
N ASP A 229 23.00 -11.15 12.85
CA ASP A 229 24.07 -10.31 12.30
C ASP A 229 23.57 -8.91 11.93
N ASN A 230 22.24 -8.72 11.85
CA ASN A 230 21.62 -7.43 11.52
C ASN A 230 22.07 -6.86 10.17
N TRP A 231 22.02 -7.69 9.12
CA TRP A 231 22.54 -7.32 7.80
C TRP A 231 21.88 -6.08 7.18
N GLU A 232 20.62 -5.82 7.46
CA GLU A 232 19.92 -4.60 6.99
C GLU A 232 20.57 -3.31 7.50
N ALA A 233 21.14 -3.33 8.71
CA ALA A 233 21.87 -2.19 9.25
C ALA A 233 23.30 -2.08 8.70
N GLN A 234 23.87 -3.20 8.22
CA GLN A 234 25.21 -3.24 7.66
C GLN A 234 25.23 -2.86 6.17
N ILE A 235 24.21 -3.26 5.43
CA ILE A 235 24.09 -3.08 3.98
C ILE A 235 22.78 -2.34 3.70
N PRO A 236 22.83 -1.01 3.51
CA PRO A 236 21.64 -0.22 3.24
C PRO A 236 20.84 -0.75 2.05
N GLY A 237 19.56 -1.07 2.30
CA GLY A 237 18.65 -1.57 1.27
C GLY A 237 18.93 -2.99 0.79
N CYS A 238 19.60 -3.83 1.59
CA CYS A 238 19.91 -5.19 1.17
C CYS A 238 18.66 -6.02 0.94
N GLY A 239 17.60 -5.84 1.75
CA GLY A 239 16.37 -6.62 1.60
C GLY A 239 16.67 -8.13 1.61
N CYS A 240 17.49 -8.53 2.58
CA CYS A 240 18.22 -9.77 2.53
C CYS A 240 18.19 -10.53 3.86
N THR A 241 17.18 -10.31 4.71
CA THR A 241 17.07 -10.94 6.04
C THR A 241 15.64 -11.28 6.46
N GLY A 242 15.50 -12.08 7.51
CA GLY A 242 14.20 -12.39 8.13
C GLY A 242 14.12 -13.79 8.73
N GLY A 243 12.91 -14.31 8.90
CA GLY A 243 12.67 -15.71 9.27
C GLY A 243 13.03 -16.66 8.13
N GLY A 244 12.58 -16.37 6.91
CA GLY A 244 13.11 -17.03 5.72
C GLY A 244 12.60 -16.47 4.39
N LYS A 245 13.34 -16.80 3.32
CA LYS A 245 13.10 -16.28 1.97
C LYS A 245 12.96 -17.39 0.92
N PHE A 246 11.95 -17.26 0.06
CA PHE A 246 11.74 -18.04 -1.16
C PHE A 246 12.11 -17.21 -2.38
N TRP A 247 12.72 -17.85 -3.36
CA TRP A 247 13.11 -17.21 -4.62
C TRP A 247 12.88 -18.17 -5.80
N ASP A 248 12.06 -17.75 -6.77
CA ASP A 248 11.76 -18.49 -8.00
C ASP A 248 11.33 -19.96 -7.74
N VAL A 249 10.28 -20.11 -6.95
CA VAL A 249 9.74 -21.41 -6.54
C VAL A 249 8.39 -21.70 -7.19
N LYS A 250 8.24 -22.91 -7.74
CA LYS A 250 6.93 -23.43 -8.18
C LYS A 250 6.46 -24.55 -7.26
N GLY A 251 5.38 -24.30 -6.53
CA GLY A 251 4.77 -25.24 -5.60
C GLY A 251 5.47 -25.22 -4.24
N ALA A 252 4.82 -24.66 -3.22
CA ALA A 252 5.29 -24.72 -1.85
C ALA A 252 4.14 -24.89 -0.85
N LYS A 253 4.35 -25.75 0.15
CA LYS A 253 3.44 -25.95 1.28
C LYS A 253 4.13 -25.54 2.57
N ILE A 254 3.63 -24.49 3.19
CA ILE A 254 4.11 -23.91 4.43
C ILE A 254 3.03 -24.11 5.48
N THR A 255 3.15 -25.17 6.27
CA THR A 255 2.06 -25.63 7.15
C THR A 255 2.47 -25.79 8.61
N ASN A 256 1.59 -25.36 9.52
CA ASN A 256 1.74 -25.62 10.96
C ASN A 256 3.07 -25.17 11.59
N ASN A 257 3.72 -24.13 11.05
CA ASN A 257 4.97 -23.61 11.60
C ASN A 257 4.70 -22.55 12.68
N TYR A 258 5.68 -22.34 13.56
CA TYR A 258 5.75 -21.20 14.47
C TYR A 258 6.88 -20.27 14.05
N ILE A 259 6.57 -19.09 13.52
CA ILE A 259 7.54 -18.15 12.93
C ILE A 259 7.50 -16.85 13.73
N HIS A 260 8.53 -16.56 14.53
CA HIS A 260 8.43 -15.47 15.48
C HIS A 260 9.74 -14.79 15.87
N ASP A 261 9.63 -13.58 16.40
CA ASP A 261 10.75 -12.80 16.95
C ASP A 261 11.93 -12.61 15.97
N ASN A 262 11.71 -12.80 14.66
CA ASN A 262 12.77 -12.60 13.67
C ASN A 262 12.98 -11.11 13.43
N LYS A 263 14.24 -10.69 13.29
CA LYS A 263 14.60 -9.29 13.04
C LYS A 263 14.46 -8.96 11.55
N GLY A 264 13.24 -8.96 11.06
CA GLY A 264 12.89 -8.71 9.67
C GLY A 264 11.53 -9.32 9.34
N THR A 265 11.28 -9.59 8.05
CA THR A 265 10.08 -10.28 7.59
C THR A 265 10.01 -11.71 8.13
N GLY A 266 8.82 -12.19 8.52
CA GLY A 266 8.63 -13.58 8.92
C GLY A 266 8.85 -14.55 7.75
N LEU A 267 8.00 -14.45 6.74
CA LEU A 267 8.10 -15.21 5.48
C LEU A 267 8.14 -14.26 4.29
N TRP A 268 9.18 -14.35 3.47
CA TRP A 268 9.32 -13.54 2.26
C TRP A 268 9.35 -14.43 1.02
N ALA A 269 8.41 -14.27 0.10
CA ALA A 269 8.46 -14.86 -1.23
C ALA A 269 8.79 -13.77 -2.25
N ASP A 270 10.02 -13.78 -2.76
CA ASP A 270 10.53 -12.78 -3.70
C ASP A 270 10.74 -13.40 -5.08
N THR A 271 10.10 -12.82 -6.10
CA THR A 271 10.29 -13.15 -7.51
C THR A 271 9.73 -14.50 -7.95
N ASN A 272 8.69 -14.46 -8.79
CA ASN A 272 8.15 -15.60 -9.54
C ASN A 272 7.84 -16.84 -8.66
N ASN A 273 7.42 -16.62 -7.41
CA ASN A 273 6.89 -17.69 -6.59
C ASN A 273 5.47 -18.01 -7.04
N ILE A 274 5.20 -19.26 -7.39
CA ILE A 274 3.96 -19.69 -8.04
C ILE A 274 3.40 -20.89 -7.29
N ASP A 275 2.10 -20.90 -7.04
CA ASP A 275 1.36 -22.04 -6.49
C ASP A 275 1.68 -22.36 -5.02
N PHE A 276 1.43 -21.40 -4.12
CA PHE A 276 1.76 -21.52 -2.69
C PHE A 276 0.54 -21.82 -1.81
N LEU A 277 0.76 -22.61 -0.75
CA LEU A 277 -0.18 -22.82 0.35
C LEU A 277 0.50 -22.45 1.67
N ILE A 278 -0.05 -21.47 2.38
CA ILE A 278 0.38 -21.03 3.72
C ILE A 278 -0.79 -21.28 4.67
N GLU A 279 -0.73 -22.35 5.46
CA GLU A 279 -1.86 -22.82 6.26
C GLU A 279 -1.51 -23.25 7.69
N GLY A 280 -2.35 -22.88 8.66
CA GLY A 280 -2.22 -23.39 10.04
C GLY A 280 -1.02 -22.85 10.81
N ASN A 281 -0.35 -21.81 10.32
CA ASN A 281 0.85 -21.26 10.95
C ASN A 281 0.50 -20.27 12.06
N TRP A 282 1.42 -20.12 13.01
CA TRP A 282 1.44 -19.02 13.97
C TRP A 282 2.61 -18.10 13.64
N ILE A 283 2.32 -16.88 13.19
CA ILE A 283 3.33 -15.91 12.72
C ILE A 283 3.27 -14.69 13.63
N ASP A 284 4.30 -14.48 14.44
CA ASP A 284 4.18 -13.60 15.60
C ASP A 284 5.40 -12.74 15.88
N HIS A 285 5.21 -11.45 16.14
CA HIS A 285 6.27 -10.57 16.64
C HIS A 285 7.54 -10.51 15.77
N ASN A 286 7.39 -10.61 14.45
CA ASN A 286 8.50 -10.31 13.53
C ASN A 286 8.62 -8.78 13.38
N ASP A 287 9.86 -8.27 13.32
CA ASP A 287 10.12 -6.82 13.24
C ASP A 287 9.49 -6.21 11.96
N GLY A 288 9.47 -6.98 10.88
CA GLY A 288 8.83 -6.67 9.60
C GLY A 288 7.49 -7.39 9.40
N GLU A 289 7.04 -7.45 8.16
CA GLU A 289 5.79 -8.08 7.74
C GLU A 289 5.76 -9.55 8.18
N GLY A 290 4.58 -10.07 8.56
CA GLY A 290 4.44 -11.49 8.84
C GLY A 290 4.66 -12.31 7.56
N ILE A 291 4.05 -11.87 6.46
CA ILE A 291 4.21 -12.44 5.12
C ILE A 291 4.40 -11.31 4.12
N TRP A 292 5.46 -11.38 3.33
CA TRP A 292 5.69 -10.52 2.17
C TRP A 292 5.73 -11.37 0.91
N TYR A 293 4.76 -11.17 0.01
CA TYR A 293 4.64 -11.87 -1.26
C TYR A 293 4.87 -10.86 -2.39
N GLU A 294 5.97 -11.01 -3.10
CA GLU A 294 6.55 -9.97 -3.96
C GLU A 294 6.76 -10.49 -5.39
N ILE A 295 6.26 -9.74 -6.38
CA ILE A 295 6.28 -10.06 -7.82
C ILE A 295 6.06 -11.55 -8.10
N SER A 296 4.99 -12.09 -7.51
CA SER A 296 4.70 -13.52 -7.41
C SER A 296 3.21 -13.80 -7.68
N TYR A 297 2.84 -15.08 -7.78
CA TYR A 297 1.54 -15.51 -8.28
C TYR A 297 0.83 -16.54 -7.40
N ASN A 298 -0.46 -16.79 -7.67
CA ASN A 298 -1.30 -17.90 -7.20
C ASN A 298 -0.93 -18.46 -5.81
N ALA A 299 -1.63 -18.01 -4.77
CA ALA A 299 -1.37 -18.41 -3.39
C ALA A 299 -2.66 -18.58 -2.59
N THR A 300 -2.63 -19.41 -1.55
CA THR A 300 -3.69 -19.47 -0.54
C THR A 300 -3.09 -19.35 0.85
N ILE A 301 -3.55 -18.34 1.59
CA ILE A 301 -3.13 -18.01 2.95
C ILE A 301 -4.36 -18.17 3.85
N ARG A 302 -4.44 -19.26 4.61
CA ARG A 302 -5.64 -19.56 5.39
C ARG A 302 -5.39 -20.23 6.73
N ASN A 303 -6.33 -20.10 7.65
CA ASN A 303 -6.28 -20.77 8.95
C ASN A 303 -4.99 -20.43 9.74
N ASN A 304 -4.41 -19.24 9.54
CA ASN A 304 -3.22 -18.80 10.27
C ASN A 304 -3.61 -17.84 11.40
N THR A 305 -2.80 -17.84 12.46
CA THR A 305 -2.79 -16.77 13.47
C THR A 305 -1.61 -15.87 13.21
N ILE A 306 -1.86 -14.60 12.91
CA ILE A 306 -0.85 -13.62 12.52
C ILE A 306 -0.92 -12.47 13.52
N SER A 307 0.08 -12.31 14.37
CA SER A 307 -0.01 -11.36 15.49
C SER A 307 1.24 -10.51 15.68
N ARG A 308 1.06 -9.25 16.08
CA ARG A 308 2.17 -8.38 16.54
C ARG A 308 3.32 -8.18 15.54
N ASN A 309 3.11 -8.43 14.25
CA ASN A 309 4.12 -8.23 13.22
C ASN A 309 4.18 -6.76 12.76
N ALA A 310 5.29 -6.41 12.12
CA ALA A 310 5.56 -5.12 11.48
C ALA A 310 5.56 -3.92 12.42
N TRP A 311 5.72 -4.12 13.72
CA TRP A 311 5.80 -3.02 14.69
C TRP A 311 7.05 -2.16 14.47
N ALA A 312 8.18 -2.77 14.14
CA ALA A 312 9.40 -2.01 13.89
C ALA A 312 9.37 -1.38 12.49
N SER A 313 9.06 -2.15 11.44
CA SER A 313 9.01 -1.64 10.06
C SER A 313 7.97 -0.53 9.90
N GLY A 314 6.76 -0.72 10.43
CA GLY A 314 5.68 0.27 10.37
C GLY A 314 5.98 1.57 11.12
N ASN A 315 6.69 1.50 12.25
CA ASN A 315 7.11 2.70 12.98
C ASN A 315 8.22 3.48 12.26
N ASN A 316 9.13 2.76 11.61
CA ASN A 316 10.25 3.34 10.87
C ASN A 316 9.80 3.97 9.53
N ASN A 317 8.80 3.37 8.87
CA ASN A 317 8.28 3.83 7.59
C ASN A 317 6.84 4.36 7.74
N GLN A 318 6.70 5.63 8.09
CA GLN A 318 5.39 6.28 8.25
C GLN A 318 4.78 6.75 6.92
N GLY A 319 5.47 6.53 5.79
CA GLY A 319 5.00 6.88 4.45
C GLY A 319 4.11 5.82 3.82
N SER A 320 4.18 4.56 4.26
CA SER A 320 3.34 3.46 3.77
C SER A 320 2.91 2.53 4.91
N PRO A 321 1.91 1.66 4.72
CA PRO A 321 1.61 0.63 5.71
C PRO A 321 2.79 -0.31 5.93
N GLY A 322 3.03 -0.70 7.18
CA GLY A 322 3.76 -1.92 7.56
C GLY A 322 2.75 -3.03 7.85
N PRO A 323 2.25 -3.76 6.84
CA PRO A 323 1.13 -4.68 7.02
C PRO A 323 1.55 -6.02 7.63
N ALA A 324 0.58 -6.77 8.15
CA ALA A 324 0.77 -8.16 8.50
C ALA A 324 1.05 -9.03 7.25
N ILE A 325 0.33 -8.75 6.16
CA ILE A 325 0.55 -9.36 4.85
C ILE A 325 0.76 -8.26 3.81
N TYR A 326 1.91 -8.28 3.15
CA TYR A 326 2.21 -7.37 2.04
C TYR A 326 2.21 -8.12 0.71
N LEU A 327 1.28 -7.76 -0.18
CA LEU A 327 1.24 -8.26 -1.56
C LEU A 327 1.80 -7.16 -2.47
N SER A 328 3.07 -7.28 -2.84
CA SER A 328 3.78 -6.31 -3.67
C SER A 328 3.81 -6.82 -5.12
N GLU A 329 3.07 -6.18 -6.01
CA GLU A 329 2.92 -6.56 -7.42
C GLU A 329 2.62 -8.05 -7.60
N SER A 330 1.73 -8.61 -6.79
CA SER A 330 1.47 -10.06 -6.78
C SER A 330 -0.01 -10.38 -6.89
N GLY A 331 -0.35 -11.39 -7.70
CA GLY A 331 -1.74 -11.66 -8.06
C GLY A 331 -2.02 -13.06 -8.59
N GLY A 332 -3.29 -13.38 -8.79
CA GLY A 332 -3.74 -14.57 -9.51
C GLY A 332 -3.51 -14.47 -11.01
N ASP A 333 -3.15 -15.59 -11.63
CA ASP A 333 -3.18 -15.75 -13.10
C ASP A 333 -3.54 -17.20 -13.47
N ALA A 334 -4.59 -17.37 -14.28
CA ALA A 334 -5.12 -18.66 -14.71
C ALA A 334 -4.22 -19.44 -15.67
N ARG A 335 -3.20 -18.79 -16.24
CA ARG A 335 -2.20 -19.44 -17.10
C ARG A 335 -1.13 -20.18 -16.28
N LEU A 336 -1.01 -19.87 -14.99
CA LEU A 336 -0.01 -20.44 -14.09
C LEU A 336 -0.55 -21.57 -13.23
N ALA A 337 0.37 -22.35 -12.64
CA ALA A 337 0.01 -23.47 -11.77
C ALA A 337 -0.80 -22.99 -10.55
N SER A 338 -1.80 -23.78 -10.18
CA SER A 338 -2.68 -23.52 -9.04
C SER A 338 -3.13 -24.81 -8.33
N THR A 339 -2.33 -25.88 -8.44
CA THR A 339 -2.68 -27.19 -7.84
C THR A 339 -2.49 -27.18 -6.32
N VAL A 340 -1.44 -26.54 -5.83
CA VAL A 340 -1.10 -26.45 -4.40
C VAL A 340 -1.94 -25.37 -3.70
N SER A 341 -2.03 -24.19 -4.30
CA SER A 341 -2.89 -23.08 -3.89
C SER A 341 -4.38 -23.40 -4.05
N GLY A 342 -4.73 -24.29 -4.99
CA GLY A 342 -6.09 -24.76 -5.24
C GLY A 342 -6.98 -23.80 -6.05
N ALA A 343 -6.47 -22.63 -6.44
CA ALA A 343 -7.17 -21.68 -7.31
C ALA A 343 -6.17 -20.74 -8.02
N PRO A 344 -6.47 -20.27 -9.24
CA PRO A 344 -5.65 -19.28 -9.94
C PRO A 344 -5.90 -17.86 -9.42
N LYS A 345 -5.70 -17.69 -8.10
CA LYS A 345 -5.96 -16.47 -7.33
C LYS A 345 -4.95 -16.36 -6.20
N ILE A 346 -4.81 -15.17 -5.63
CA ILE A 346 -4.35 -15.05 -4.24
C ILE A 346 -5.58 -15.00 -3.33
N ARG A 347 -5.70 -15.95 -2.41
CA ARG A 347 -6.83 -16.03 -1.46
C ARG A 347 -6.33 -15.94 -0.04
N ILE A 348 -6.86 -14.98 0.72
CA ILE A 348 -6.54 -14.76 2.14
C ILE A 348 -7.83 -14.92 2.93
N TYR A 349 -8.00 -16.06 3.60
CA TYR A 349 -9.25 -16.32 4.31
C TYR A 349 -9.15 -17.17 5.55
N ASN A 350 -10.12 -17.02 6.47
CA ASN A 350 -10.14 -17.72 7.75
C ASN A 350 -8.81 -17.54 8.51
N ASN A 351 -8.26 -16.33 8.57
CA ASN A 351 -7.10 -16.04 9.42
C ASN A 351 -7.52 -15.14 10.58
N SER A 352 -6.78 -15.23 11.69
CA SER A 352 -6.88 -14.31 12.82
C SER A 352 -5.68 -13.37 12.85
N PHE A 353 -5.95 -12.08 12.63
CA PHE A 353 -4.98 -11.00 12.73
C PHE A 353 -5.13 -10.31 14.09
N ILE A 354 -4.07 -10.29 14.89
CA ILE A 354 -4.13 -9.73 16.25
C ILE A 354 -3.01 -8.72 16.46
N ASN A 355 -3.36 -7.44 16.57
CA ASN A 355 -2.44 -6.37 16.95
C ASN A 355 -1.17 -6.31 16.09
N ASN A 356 -1.25 -6.66 14.81
CA ASN A 356 -0.19 -6.30 13.85
C ASN A 356 -0.19 -4.78 13.67
N PHE A 357 0.90 -4.21 13.15
CA PHE A 357 0.94 -2.79 12.88
C PHE A 357 -0.13 -2.36 11.86
N SER A 358 -0.30 -3.12 10.77
CA SER A 358 -1.39 -2.97 9.81
C SER A 358 -1.93 -4.32 9.34
N GLY A 359 -2.96 -4.31 8.50
CA GLY A 359 -3.68 -5.50 8.05
C GLY A 359 -3.05 -6.14 6.82
N VAL A 360 -3.78 -6.10 5.71
CA VAL A 360 -3.35 -6.54 4.38
C VAL A 360 -3.16 -5.32 3.49
N SER A 361 -2.01 -5.24 2.83
CA SER A 361 -1.77 -4.26 1.77
C SER A 361 -1.60 -4.95 0.43
N ILE A 362 -2.41 -4.52 -0.53
CA ILE A 362 -2.28 -4.83 -1.95
C ILE A 362 -1.64 -3.62 -2.61
N TYR A 363 -0.47 -3.83 -3.22
CA TYR A 363 0.37 -2.75 -3.68
C TYR A 363 0.96 -2.99 -5.06
N GLU A 364 1.13 -1.90 -5.81
CA GLU A 364 1.94 -1.88 -7.02
C GLU A 364 2.80 -0.61 -7.19
N ASN A 365 3.95 -0.75 -7.82
CA ASN A 365 4.77 0.37 -8.30
C ASN A 365 4.74 0.46 -9.83
N ALA A 366 4.32 1.59 -10.39
CA ALA A 366 4.21 1.77 -11.85
C ALA A 366 5.56 1.63 -12.59
N ASN A 367 6.67 1.88 -11.91
CA ASN A 367 8.01 1.75 -12.48
C ASN A 367 8.59 0.33 -12.33
N ARG A 368 7.95 -0.58 -11.59
CA ARG A 368 8.41 -1.96 -11.39
C ARG A 368 7.73 -2.93 -12.36
N PHE A 369 8.46 -3.38 -13.35
CA PHE A 369 8.04 -4.36 -14.35
C PHE A 369 9.28 -4.94 -15.07
N CYS A 370 9.10 -6.00 -15.87
CA CYS A 370 10.19 -6.63 -16.63
C CYS A 370 10.95 -5.59 -17.47
N ASN A 371 12.28 -5.71 -17.50
CA ASN A 371 13.19 -4.82 -18.25
C ASN A 371 13.26 -3.35 -17.75
N SER A 372 12.52 -2.97 -16.71
CA SER A 372 12.67 -1.69 -16.04
C SER A 372 13.82 -1.69 -15.02
N ASN A 373 14.61 -0.62 -14.98
CA ASN A 373 15.61 -0.41 -13.92
C ASN A 373 14.98 -0.16 -12.53
N GLY A 374 13.67 0.10 -12.47
CA GLY A 374 12.89 0.16 -11.22
C GLY A 374 12.53 -1.21 -10.63
N ASN A 375 12.78 -2.31 -11.36
CA ASN A 375 12.67 -3.65 -10.80
C ASN A 375 13.91 -4.00 -9.97
N THR A 376 13.73 -4.39 -8.71
CA THR A 376 14.81 -4.82 -7.81
C THR A 376 15.40 -6.17 -8.23
N SER A 377 14.59 -7.06 -8.81
CA SER A 377 15.01 -8.34 -9.38
C SER A 377 15.51 -8.16 -10.83
N LYS A 378 16.53 -7.31 -10.98
CA LYS A 378 17.07 -6.94 -12.30
C LYS A 378 17.45 -8.17 -13.11
N GLY A 379 17.04 -8.20 -14.37
CA GLY A 379 17.28 -9.33 -15.27
C GLY A 379 16.20 -10.42 -15.23
N TYR A 380 15.30 -10.42 -14.24
CA TYR A 380 14.11 -11.28 -14.26
C TYR A 380 12.93 -10.59 -14.94
N CYS A 381 12.13 -11.41 -15.60
CA CYS A 381 10.86 -11.04 -16.19
C CYS A 381 9.75 -11.98 -15.73
N THR A 382 8.52 -11.60 -16.06
CA THR A 382 7.35 -12.44 -15.80
C THR A 382 7.46 -13.77 -16.57
N PRO A 383 6.74 -14.82 -16.16
CA PRO A 383 6.73 -16.10 -16.88
C PRO A 383 6.05 -16.06 -18.27
N PHE A 384 5.57 -14.90 -18.71
CA PHE A 384 4.73 -14.76 -19.90
C PHE A 384 5.46 -14.16 -21.11
N VAL A 385 6.68 -13.66 -20.90
CA VAL A 385 7.49 -13.02 -21.94
C VAL A 385 8.75 -13.81 -22.18
N VAL A 386 9.29 -13.74 -23.39
CA VAL A 386 10.53 -14.41 -23.77
C VAL A 386 11.51 -13.38 -24.34
N PRO A 387 12.76 -13.32 -23.86
CA PRO A 387 13.31 -14.16 -22.80
C PRO A 387 12.77 -13.81 -21.38
N THR A 388 12.63 -14.80 -20.51
CA THR A 388 12.27 -14.60 -19.08
C THR A 388 13.47 -14.14 -18.24
N ILE A 389 14.67 -14.44 -18.71
CA ILE A 389 15.94 -13.98 -18.16
C ILE A 389 16.61 -13.09 -19.19
N ILE A 390 16.78 -11.82 -18.88
CA ILE A 390 17.39 -10.86 -19.80
C ILE A 390 18.88 -11.23 -19.97
N PRO A 391 19.38 -11.40 -21.21
CA PRO A 391 20.77 -11.72 -21.45
C PRO A 391 21.66 -10.47 -21.38
N ASP A 392 22.92 -10.67 -21.00
CA ASP A 392 23.95 -9.63 -21.06
C ASP A 392 24.19 -9.11 -22.49
N PRO A 393 24.61 -7.83 -22.64
CA PRO A 393 24.95 -6.88 -21.57
C PRO A 393 23.75 -6.11 -21.02
N HIS A 394 23.76 -5.83 -19.71
CA HIS A 394 22.75 -4.99 -19.03
C HIS A 394 23.14 -3.51 -18.95
N ASN A 395 22.15 -2.63 -19.13
CA ASN A 395 22.23 -1.20 -18.86
C ASN A 395 21.51 -0.85 -17.56
N TYR A 396 22.24 -0.39 -16.54
CA TYR A 396 21.67 -0.07 -15.23
C TYR A 396 21.35 1.42 -15.00
N ASP A 397 21.51 2.27 -16.03
CA ASP A 397 21.26 3.70 -15.94
C ASP A 397 19.75 3.99 -15.95
N TYR A 398 19.17 4.37 -14.82
CA TYR A 398 17.77 4.81 -14.76
C TYR A 398 17.58 6.16 -15.49
N PRO A 399 16.52 6.38 -16.30
CA PRO A 399 15.35 5.52 -16.55
C PRO A 399 15.44 4.60 -17.79
N ASN A 400 16.63 4.29 -18.30
CA ASN A 400 16.79 3.43 -19.48
C ASN A 400 16.35 1.98 -19.19
N PRO A 401 15.93 1.20 -20.21
CA PRO A 401 15.67 -0.23 -20.03
C PRO A 401 16.95 -1.00 -19.71
N ILE A 402 16.82 -2.16 -19.09
CA ILE A 402 17.94 -3.10 -18.86
C ILE A 402 18.56 -3.56 -20.19
N SER A 403 17.71 -3.84 -21.19
CA SER A 403 18.10 -4.14 -22.56
C SER A 403 17.21 -3.40 -23.55
N ASP A 404 17.82 -2.75 -24.54
CA ASP A 404 17.15 -2.05 -25.63
C ASP A 404 16.63 -2.98 -26.75
N MET A 405 16.94 -4.28 -26.65
CA MET A 405 16.50 -5.32 -27.59
C MET A 405 15.35 -6.18 -27.03
N HIS A 406 14.98 -6.00 -25.76
CA HIS A 406 13.97 -6.83 -25.12
C HIS A 406 12.54 -6.44 -25.54
N PRO A 407 11.60 -7.38 -25.74
CA PRO A 407 10.21 -7.09 -26.11
C PRO A 407 9.48 -6.17 -25.13
N CYS A 408 9.79 -6.27 -23.84
CA CYS A 408 9.34 -5.35 -22.78
C CYS A 408 10.01 -3.96 -22.84
N TYR A 409 10.47 -3.56 -24.01
CA TYR A 409 10.85 -2.20 -24.36
C TYR A 409 10.47 -1.92 -25.81
N THR A 410 10.78 -2.82 -26.75
CA THR A 410 10.51 -2.62 -28.18
C THR A 410 9.03 -2.64 -28.53
N ASP A 411 8.23 -3.45 -27.82
CA ASP A 411 6.84 -3.74 -28.14
C ASP A 411 5.88 -3.52 -26.95
N ILE A 412 6.38 -2.99 -25.82
CA ILE A 412 5.66 -2.87 -24.54
C ILE A 412 4.34 -2.08 -24.62
N ALA A 413 4.19 -1.18 -25.59
CA ALA A 413 2.97 -0.41 -25.78
C ALA A 413 1.79 -1.24 -26.35
N ALA A 414 2.07 -2.42 -26.93
CA ALA A 414 1.07 -3.27 -27.56
C ALA A 414 0.79 -4.54 -26.74
N GLU A 415 -0.44 -5.06 -26.85
CA GLU A 415 -0.76 -6.38 -26.30
C GLU A 415 -0.08 -7.50 -27.11
N PRO A 416 0.36 -8.59 -26.47
CA PRO A 416 0.19 -8.89 -25.04
C PRO A 416 1.26 -8.27 -24.13
N TYR A 417 2.33 -7.67 -24.67
CA TYR A 417 3.46 -7.18 -23.88
C TYR A 417 3.09 -6.10 -22.86
N ARG A 418 2.10 -5.25 -23.17
CA ARG A 418 1.57 -4.29 -22.22
C ARG A 418 1.00 -4.95 -20.96
N THR A 419 0.36 -6.11 -21.09
CA THR A 419 -0.11 -6.86 -19.92
C THR A 419 1.00 -7.75 -19.37
N ASP A 420 1.67 -8.51 -20.23
CA ASP A 420 2.54 -9.62 -19.84
C ASP A 420 3.90 -9.17 -19.31
N CYS A 421 4.38 -7.97 -19.63
CA CYS A 421 5.66 -7.48 -19.11
C CYS A 421 5.62 -7.06 -17.64
N ARG A 422 4.45 -7.09 -16.98
CA ARG A 422 4.27 -6.61 -15.62
C ARG A 422 3.71 -7.71 -14.72
N TRP A 423 4.17 -7.74 -13.48
CA TRP A 423 3.49 -8.47 -12.42
C TRP A 423 2.34 -7.61 -11.89
N HIS A 424 1.15 -8.20 -11.76
CA HIS A 424 -0.05 -7.48 -11.38
C HIS A 424 -0.51 -7.89 -9.99
N ALA A 425 -0.93 -6.91 -9.20
CA ALA A 425 -1.83 -7.13 -8.10
C ALA A 425 -3.24 -7.29 -8.67
N SER A 426 -3.58 -8.53 -9.02
CA SER A 426 -4.85 -8.90 -9.63
C SER A 426 -5.41 -10.19 -9.10
N ASP A 427 -6.72 -10.38 -9.20
CA ASP A 427 -7.43 -11.59 -8.77
C ASP A 427 -7.10 -12.01 -7.32
N ILE A 428 -7.12 -11.01 -6.43
CA ILE A 428 -6.86 -11.15 -5.00
C ILE A 428 -8.17 -11.09 -4.23
N GLU A 429 -8.37 -12.04 -3.32
CA GLU A 429 -9.59 -12.16 -2.52
C GLU A 429 -9.22 -12.23 -1.02
N VAL A 430 -9.69 -11.26 -0.23
CA VAL A 430 -9.47 -11.17 1.22
C VAL A 430 -10.82 -11.29 1.92
N ASN A 431 -11.12 -12.45 2.50
CA ASN A 431 -12.44 -12.69 3.08
C ASN A 431 -12.45 -13.58 4.31
N ASN A 432 -13.54 -13.54 5.08
CA ASN A 432 -13.74 -14.41 6.24
C ASN A 432 -12.57 -14.38 7.24
N ASN A 433 -11.85 -13.25 7.34
CA ASN A 433 -10.80 -13.05 8.32
C ASN A 433 -11.33 -12.27 9.52
N GLU A 434 -10.67 -12.45 10.66
CA GLU A 434 -10.85 -11.59 11.83
C GLU A 434 -9.65 -10.67 12.01
N PHE A 435 -9.91 -9.37 12.10
CA PHE A 435 -8.92 -8.32 12.27
C PHE A 435 -9.13 -7.62 13.61
N HIS A 436 -8.23 -7.88 14.56
CA HIS A 436 -8.26 -7.30 15.90
C HIS A 436 -7.15 -6.26 16.05
N LEU A 437 -7.53 -5.02 16.36
CA LEU A 437 -6.64 -3.90 16.63
C LEU A 437 -6.95 -3.26 17.97
N ASP A 438 -6.01 -3.32 18.90
CA ASP A 438 -5.97 -2.51 20.11
C ASP A 438 -4.84 -1.47 20.00
N GLU A 439 -5.22 -0.22 19.75
CA GLU A 439 -4.29 0.91 19.62
C GLU A 439 -3.50 1.21 20.91
N ASN A 440 -3.91 0.66 22.07
CA ASN A 440 -3.14 0.78 23.31
C ASN A 440 -2.01 -0.27 23.41
N VAL A 441 -2.08 -1.32 22.60
CA VAL A 441 -1.09 -2.40 22.55
C VAL A 441 -0.14 -2.21 21.38
N VAL A 442 -0.68 -1.86 20.21
CA VAL A 442 0.14 -1.62 19.02
C VAL A 442 0.88 -0.29 19.19
N PRO A 443 2.21 -0.25 19.00
CA PRO A 443 2.97 0.99 19.06
C PRO A 443 2.70 1.81 17.79
N CYS A 444 1.49 2.36 17.65
CA CYS A 444 1.08 3.08 16.46
C CYS A 444 1.85 4.39 16.30
N ALA A 445 2.50 4.56 15.13
CA ALA A 445 3.00 5.84 14.67
C ALA A 445 2.53 6.12 13.23
N GLY A 446 2.43 7.39 12.87
CA GLY A 446 2.01 7.81 11.53
C GLY A 446 0.56 7.48 11.19
N THR A 447 0.21 7.68 9.92
CA THR A 447 -1.16 7.53 9.41
C THR A 447 -1.51 6.11 9.00
N TYR A 448 -0.52 5.19 8.95
CA TYR A 448 -0.71 3.83 8.45
C TYR A 448 -0.67 2.73 9.50
N CYS A 449 -0.93 3.06 10.77
CA CYS A 449 -1.24 2.03 11.77
C CYS A 449 -2.70 1.55 11.60
N GLY A 450 -2.97 0.26 11.64
CA GLY A 450 -4.33 -0.27 11.55
C GLY A 450 -4.99 -0.03 10.19
N VAL A 451 -4.24 -0.10 9.10
CA VAL A 451 -4.72 0.15 7.74
C VAL A 451 -4.85 -1.16 6.94
N GLN A 452 -5.95 -1.27 6.20
CA GLN A 452 -6.08 -2.13 5.02
C GLN A 452 -5.84 -1.26 3.77
N ALA A 453 -5.07 -1.71 2.78
CA ALA A 453 -4.65 -0.84 1.68
C ALA A 453 -4.77 -1.49 0.30
N LEU A 454 -5.28 -0.72 -0.66
CA LEU A 454 -5.19 -0.98 -2.10
C LEU A 454 -4.55 0.25 -2.74
N ILE A 455 -3.25 0.20 -2.95
CA ILE A 455 -2.44 1.39 -3.24
C ILE A 455 -1.46 1.15 -4.38
N ALA A 456 -1.09 2.23 -5.06
CA ALA A 456 0.00 2.23 -6.01
C ALA A 456 0.90 3.46 -5.83
N THR A 457 2.16 3.32 -6.23
CA THR A 457 3.14 4.41 -6.24
C THR A 457 3.97 4.41 -7.53
N GLY A 458 4.94 5.31 -7.61
CA GLY A 458 5.88 5.41 -8.73
C GLY A 458 6.06 6.86 -9.16
N ALA A 459 6.55 7.04 -10.37
CA ALA A 459 6.74 8.31 -11.04
C ALA A 459 6.50 8.15 -12.55
N ASP A 460 5.79 9.11 -13.14
CA ASP A 460 5.57 9.18 -14.58
C ASP A 460 6.77 9.79 -15.30
N ASN A 461 7.96 9.21 -15.07
CA ASN A 461 9.25 9.73 -15.52
C ASN A 461 9.99 8.81 -16.52
N MET A 462 9.34 7.74 -16.97
CA MET A 462 9.84 6.81 -18.00
C MET A 462 9.11 7.04 -19.33
N PRO A 463 9.68 7.79 -20.30
CA PRO A 463 8.98 8.15 -21.54
C PRO A 463 8.57 6.97 -22.43
N TRP A 464 9.20 5.81 -22.24
CA TRP A 464 8.94 4.58 -22.99
C TRP A 464 7.99 3.62 -22.25
N SER A 465 7.68 3.88 -20.97
CA SER A 465 6.75 3.07 -20.19
C SER A 465 5.30 3.43 -20.54
N PRO A 466 4.42 2.46 -20.82
CA PRO A 466 3.00 2.71 -21.01
C PRO A 466 2.22 2.80 -19.69
N TYR A 467 2.86 2.52 -18.55
CA TYR A 467 2.24 2.52 -17.23
C TYR A 467 2.39 3.89 -16.59
N THR A 468 1.28 4.40 -16.06
CA THR A 468 1.24 5.62 -15.25
C THR A 468 0.85 5.27 -13.82
N VAL A 469 1.28 6.07 -12.85
CA VAL A 469 0.92 5.87 -11.44
C VAL A 469 -0.60 5.87 -11.25
N ALA A 470 -1.29 6.83 -11.87
CA ALA A 470 -2.75 6.93 -11.81
C ALA A 470 -3.45 5.73 -12.46
N GLY A 471 -2.95 5.25 -13.60
CA GLY A 471 -3.49 4.06 -14.27
C GLY A 471 -3.35 2.81 -13.42
N VAL A 472 -2.16 2.57 -12.86
CA VAL A 472 -1.91 1.41 -11.98
C VAL A 472 -2.74 1.50 -10.70
N GLN A 473 -2.86 2.68 -10.07
CA GLN A 473 -3.74 2.87 -8.91
C GLN A 473 -5.20 2.52 -9.23
N ASN A 474 -5.70 2.95 -10.39
CA ASN A 474 -7.04 2.63 -10.85
C ASN A 474 -7.22 1.13 -11.07
N ASP A 475 -6.23 0.45 -11.65
CA ASP A 475 -6.28 -0.98 -11.90
C ASP A 475 -6.27 -1.77 -10.58
N VAL A 476 -5.37 -1.45 -9.65
CA VAL A 476 -5.31 -2.04 -8.30
C VAL A 476 -6.65 -1.90 -7.57
N MET A 477 -7.31 -0.74 -7.66
CA MET A 477 -8.57 -0.49 -6.95
C MET A 477 -9.80 -1.08 -7.65
N PHE A 478 -9.88 -0.97 -8.97
CA PHE A 478 -11.11 -1.20 -9.73
C PHE A 478 -10.97 -2.21 -10.87
N GLY A 479 -9.84 -2.22 -11.58
CA GLY A 479 -9.64 -2.97 -12.83
C GLY A 479 -9.22 -4.43 -12.65
N ASN A 480 -8.53 -4.75 -11.56
CA ASN A 480 -7.81 -6.01 -11.40
C ASN A 480 -8.53 -7.04 -10.51
N ASN A 481 -9.82 -6.85 -10.24
CA ASN A 481 -10.63 -7.81 -9.47
C ASN A 481 -10.10 -8.09 -8.04
N ASN A 482 -9.47 -7.10 -7.41
CA ASN A 482 -9.06 -7.17 -6.01
C ASN A 482 -10.26 -6.88 -5.10
N ARG A 483 -10.57 -7.79 -4.18
CA ARG A 483 -11.78 -7.71 -3.35
C ARG A 483 -11.55 -8.08 -1.90
N PHE A 484 -12.04 -7.21 -1.01
CA PHE A 484 -12.30 -7.51 0.39
C PHE A 484 -13.79 -7.79 0.57
N HIS A 485 -14.19 -8.78 1.37
CA HIS A 485 -15.59 -9.06 1.70
C HIS A 485 -15.72 -10.03 2.89
N ASP A 486 -16.88 -10.08 3.54
CA ASP A 486 -17.19 -11.04 4.62
C ASP A 486 -16.14 -11.09 5.76
N ASN A 487 -15.39 -10.00 5.98
CA ASN A 487 -14.40 -9.87 7.06
C ASN A 487 -15.04 -9.34 8.36
N GLN A 488 -14.36 -9.52 9.48
CA GLN A 488 -14.75 -8.94 10.76
C GLN A 488 -13.64 -8.05 11.30
N TYR A 489 -13.98 -6.79 11.58
CA TYR A 489 -13.05 -5.79 12.11
C TYR A 489 -13.41 -5.41 13.55
N PHE A 490 -12.47 -5.64 14.46
CA PHE A 490 -12.54 -5.27 15.86
C PHE A 490 -11.47 -4.20 16.13
N GLY A 491 -11.91 -3.05 16.66
CA GLY A 491 -11.05 -1.89 16.83
C GLY A 491 -11.14 -0.91 15.65
N ASN A 492 -10.36 0.16 15.75
CA ASN A 492 -10.45 1.31 14.85
C ASN A 492 -9.61 1.14 13.59
N TRP A 493 -10.07 0.29 12.67
CA TRP A 493 -9.39 0.08 11.39
C TRP A 493 -9.65 1.23 10.42
N ARG A 494 -8.68 1.47 9.55
CA ARG A 494 -8.66 2.48 8.49
C ARG A 494 -8.42 1.82 7.13
N PHE A 495 -8.79 2.49 6.05
CA PHE A 495 -8.79 1.91 4.70
C PHE A 495 -8.15 2.87 3.70
N ALA A 496 -7.06 2.47 3.06
CA ALA A 496 -6.33 3.32 2.12
C ALA A 496 -6.71 2.98 0.68
N THR A 497 -7.09 4.02 -0.07
CA THR A 497 -7.46 3.96 -1.50
C THR A 497 -6.35 4.45 -2.43
N GLY A 498 -5.31 5.03 -1.86
CA GLY A 498 -4.17 5.61 -2.53
C GLY A 498 -3.08 5.95 -1.52
N TYR A 499 -1.88 6.27 -2.01
CA TYR A 499 -0.78 6.70 -1.15
C TYR A 499 -1.10 8.06 -0.52
N GLY A 500 -1.07 8.14 0.81
CA GLY A 500 -1.42 9.32 1.60
C GLY A 500 -2.92 9.46 1.86
N GLU A 501 -3.74 8.53 1.38
CA GLU A 501 -5.19 8.57 1.49
C GLU A 501 -5.71 7.57 2.52
N ALA A 502 -6.70 7.97 3.30
CA ALA A 502 -7.50 7.05 4.11
C ALA A 502 -8.97 7.45 4.04
N VAL A 503 -9.83 6.46 3.87
CA VAL A 503 -11.28 6.60 3.87
C VAL A 503 -11.88 5.86 5.05
N SER A 504 -13.09 6.26 5.44
CA SER A 504 -13.85 5.58 6.49
C SER A 504 -14.33 4.20 6.01
N PHE A 505 -14.69 3.32 6.94
CA PHE A 505 -15.25 2.01 6.59
C PHE A 505 -16.54 2.13 5.76
N ASN A 506 -17.37 3.13 6.06
CA ASN A 506 -18.59 3.37 5.27
C ASN A 506 -18.28 3.84 3.84
N ALA A 507 -17.27 4.69 3.65
CA ALA A 507 -16.82 5.10 2.33
C ALA A 507 -16.20 3.92 1.55
N TRP A 508 -15.36 3.12 2.21
CA TRP A 508 -14.75 1.91 1.65
C TRP A 508 -15.77 0.92 1.09
N ARG A 509 -16.90 0.73 1.78
CA ARG A 509 -18.00 -0.14 1.31
C ARG A 509 -18.93 0.47 0.29
N SER A 510 -18.93 1.79 0.17
CA SER A 510 -19.82 2.51 -0.73
C SER A 510 -19.21 2.62 -2.12
N ALA A 511 -20.03 3.01 -3.10
CA ALA A 511 -19.53 3.41 -4.39
C ALA A 511 -18.56 4.61 -4.25
N PRO A 512 -17.47 4.68 -5.04
CA PRO A 512 -17.14 3.75 -6.13
C PRO A 512 -16.41 2.47 -5.69
N PHE A 513 -15.83 2.42 -4.49
CA PHE A 513 -14.91 1.36 -4.05
C PHE A 513 -15.59 -0.01 -3.91
N SER A 514 -16.76 -0.05 -3.26
CA SER A 514 -17.57 -1.27 -3.08
C SER A 514 -16.77 -2.45 -2.50
N GLN A 515 -15.86 -2.16 -1.57
CA GLN A 515 -15.02 -3.14 -0.89
C GLN A 515 -15.66 -3.58 0.43
N ASP A 516 -15.21 -4.67 1.04
CA ASP A 516 -15.73 -5.19 2.31
C ASP A 516 -17.26 -5.36 2.38
N MET A 517 -17.86 -5.78 1.27
CA MET A 517 -19.27 -6.17 1.23
C MET A 517 -19.51 -7.31 2.23
N ASN A 518 -20.62 -7.21 2.98
CA ASN A 518 -20.98 -8.13 4.08
C ASN A 518 -20.00 -8.17 5.27
N SER A 519 -18.93 -7.37 5.28
CA SER A 519 -18.02 -7.29 6.43
C SER A 519 -18.68 -6.57 7.61
N THR A 520 -18.28 -6.94 8.82
CA THR A 520 -18.71 -6.32 10.08
C THR A 520 -17.59 -5.46 10.67
N PHE A 521 -17.96 -4.40 11.39
CA PHE A 521 -17.02 -3.44 11.94
C PHE A 521 -17.52 -2.92 13.29
N ASN A 522 -16.70 -3.04 14.33
CA ASN A 522 -17.02 -2.63 15.69
C ASN A 522 -16.21 -1.41 16.17
N GLY A 523 -15.43 -0.76 15.30
CA GLY A 523 -14.81 0.54 15.56
C GLY A 523 -15.74 1.71 15.20
N ASP A 524 -15.22 2.95 15.21
CA ASP A 524 -15.92 4.10 14.65
C ASP A 524 -15.95 4.05 13.10
N PRO A 525 -17.10 3.79 12.47
CA PRO A 525 -17.18 3.53 11.03
C PRO A 525 -17.05 4.79 10.17
N ASP A 526 -17.11 5.98 10.78
CA ASP A 526 -17.05 7.29 10.10
C ASP A 526 -15.72 8.01 10.37
N PHE A 527 -15.02 7.69 11.46
CA PHE A 527 -13.78 8.39 11.86
C PHE A 527 -12.58 7.51 12.21
N GLY A 528 -12.66 6.18 12.20
CA GLY A 528 -11.51 5.28 12.32
C GLY A 528 -10.47 5.72 13.36
N GLY A 529 -10.83 5.73 14.64
CA GLY A 529 -9.88 5.79 15.78
C GLY A 529 -9.29 7.15 16.15
N SER A 530 -9.45 7.48 17.43
CA SER A 530 -9.14 8.79 18.00
C SER A 530 -7.78 8.87 18.70
N SER A 531 -6.82 7.97 18.43
CA SER A 531 -5.54 7.91 19.18
C SER A 531 -4.28 8.24 18.36
N GLY A 532 -4.36 8.34 17.04
CA GLY A 532 -3.44 9.16 16.24
C GLY A 532 -4.19 10.42 15.90
N GLY A 533 -3.63 11.60 16.18
CA GLY A 533 -4.32 12.88 15.99
C GLY A 533 -5.12 12.93 14.71
N THR A 534 -6.29 13.59 14.77
CA THR A 534 -7.12 13.92 13.61
C THR A 534 -6.21 14.09 12.40
N PRO A 535 -6.35 13.28 11.33
CA PRO A 535 -5.65 13.59 10.10
C PRO A 535 -5.91 15.08 9.87
N PRO A 536 -4.89 15.92 9.60
CA PRO A 536 -5.21 17.19 8.98
C PRO A 536 -6.14 16.82 7.83
N ALA A 537 -7.33 17.43 7.81
CA ALA A 537 -8.29 17.21 6.74
C ALA A 537 -7.48 17.18 5.46
N ALA A 538 -7.59 16.10 4.67
CA ALA A 538 -6.75 15.85 3.50
C ALA A 538 -6.39 17.19 2.88
N PRO A 539 -5.10 17.60 2.83
CA PRO A 539 -4.78 18.91 2.33
C PRO A 539 -5.40 18.96 0.95
N ALA A 540 -6.38 19.86 0.77
CA ALA A 540 -6.83 20.20 -0.56
C ALA A 540 -5.56 20.46 -1.37
N ALA A 541 -5.43 19.75 -2.51
CA ALA A 541 -4.23 19.67 -3.34
C ALA A 541 -3.31 20.89 -3.17
N ASN A 542 -2.30 20.77 -2.30
CA ASN A 542 -1.36 21.84 -2.05
C ASN A 542 -0.32 21.74 -3.18
N ASP A 543 -0.17 22.81 -3.95
CA ASP A 543 0.83 22.89 -5.02
C ASP A 543 2.25 22.85 -4.42
N LEU A 544 2.41 23.29 -3.16
CA LEU A 544 3.68 23.16 -2.42
C LEU A 544 3.96 21.70 -2.07
N ASP A 545 5.22 21.28 -2.17
CA ASP A 545 5.64 19.97 -1.64
C ASP A 545 5.44 19.89 -0.12
N ALA A 546 5.35 18.66 0.39
CA ALA A 546 5.03 18.40 1.80
C ALA A 546 5.99 19.10 2.77
N ASP A 547 7.29 19.12 2.49
CA ASP A 547 8.27 19.75 3.37
C ASP A 547 8.21 21.28 3.28
N THR A 548 8.00 21.86 2.11
CA THR A 548 7.81 23.32 1.98
C THR A 548 6.54 23.80 2.66
N ALA A 549 5.48 22.99 2.65
CA ALA A 549 4.18 23.30 3.23
C ALA A 549 4.11 23.09 4.75
N THR A 550 4.59 21.93 5.22
CA THR A 550 4.40 21.45 6.61
C THR A 550 5.66 21.47 7.45
N LEU A 551 6.83 21.50 6.80
CA LEU A 551 8.14 21.60 7.46
C LEU A 551 8.49 20.41 8.36
N GLU A 552 7.79 19.27 8.23
CA GLU A 552 7.94 18.13 9.13
C GLU A 552 9.21 17.31 8.85
N GLY A 553 9.64 17.19 7.59
CA GLY A 553 10.87 16.50 7.19
C GLY A 553 12.08 17.42 7.10
N SER A 554 11.91 18.63 6.57
CA SER A 554 12.97 19.64 6.40
C SER A 554 12.40 21.06 6.23
N ILE A 555 13.23 22.07 5.97
CA ILE A 555 12.73 23.40 5.53
C ILE A 555 12.20 23.40 4.07
N GLY A 556 12.18 22.25 3.40
CA GLY A 556 11.75 22.13 2.01
C GLY A 556 12.53 23.07 1.08
N GLY A 557 11.78 23.78 0.23
CA GLY A 557 12.29 24.73 -0.74
C GLY A 557 12.65 26.11 -0.18
N TRP A 558 12.48 26.37 1.11
CA TRP A 558 12.76 27.69 1.71
C TRP A 558 14.25 28.01 1.73
N GLN A 559 14.61 29.21 1.29
CA GLN A 559 15.99 29.70 1.24
C GLN A 559 16.13 31.08 1.88
N ASN A 560 17.29 31.33 2.49
CA ASN A 560 17.70 32.64 2.99
C ASN A 560 17.64 33.67 1.84
N TRP A 561 16.89 34.76 2.02
CA TRP A 561 16.77 35.77 0.97
C TRP A 561 16.54 37.19 1.53
N TYR A 562 17.46 38.12 1.33
CA TYR A 562 17.30 39.52 1.79
C TYR A 562 17.16 39.62 3.32
N SER A 563 18.29 39.75 4.03
CA SER A 563 18.34 40.09 5.46
C SER A 563 17.61 39.12 6.42
N ALA A 564 17.53 37.83 6.07
CA ALA A 564 17.02 36.81 6.97
C ALA A 564 17.73 35.47 6.80
N THR A 565 17.77 34.71 7.89
CA THR A 565 18.16 33.29 7.91
C THR A 565 16.96 32.43 8.29
N VAL A 566 16.82 31.28 7.62
CA VAL A 566 15.77 30.30 7.90
C VAL A 566 16.34 29.03 8.52
N SER A 567 15.57 28.42 9.41
CA SER A 567 15.87 27.11 9.97
C SER A 567 14.58 26.38 10.33
N GLN A 568 14.64 25.05 10.33
CA GLN A 568 13.57 24.22 10.87
C GLN A 568 13.65 24.30 12.40
N SER A 569 12.51 24.46 13.06
CA SER A 569 12.42 24.65 14.50
C SER A 569 11.41 23.71 15.12
N ALA A 570 11.84 22.92 16.11
CA ALA A 570 10.97 22.09 16.94
C ALA A 570 10.46 22.81 18.21
N TYR A 571 10.74 24.12 18.36
CA TYR A 571 10.43 24.85 19.58
C TYR A 571 8.99 25.37 19.65
N GLU A 572 8.46 25.76 18.51
CA GLU A 572 7.13 26.35 18.35
C GLU A 572 6.57 25.81 17.04
N MET A 573 5.37 25.25 17.05
CA MET A 573 4.68 24.69 15.88
C MET A 573 3.18 24.90 16.03
N ASN A 574 2.48 25.12 14.93
CA ASN A 574 1.03 25.24 14.89
C ASN A 574 0.38 23.85 14.79
N SER A 575 0.94 23.02 13.92
CA SER A 575 0.59 21.61 13.79
C SER A 575 1.88 20.78 13.68
N GLY A 576 1.80 19.45 13.72
CA GLY A 576 2.99 18.61 13.58
C GLY A 576 4.05 18.79 14.69
N LYS A 577 5.32 18.72 14.30
CA LYS A 577 6.51 18.75 15.17
C LYS A 577 7.44 19.92 14.87
N HIS A 578 7.33 20.55 13.71
CA HIS A 578 8.27 21.56 13.26
C HIS A 578 7.59 22.80 12.67
N SER A 579 8.29 23.93 12.68
CA SER A 579 7.92 25.13 11.95
C SER A 579 9.15 25.81 11.32
N LEU A 580 8.92 26.81 10.48
CA LEU A 580 9.97 27.57 9.82
C LEU A 580 10.28 28.76 10.71
N ARG A 581 11.44 28.71 11.38
CA ARG A 581 11.98 29.85 12.10
C ARG A 581 12.68 30.78 11.13
N ILE A 582 12.33 32.06 11.20
CA ILE A 582 12.94 33.14 10.43
C ILE A 582 13.55 34.15 11.41
N ASP A 583 14.86 34.37 11.31
CA ASP A 583 15.61 35.37 12.08
C ASP A 583 16.00 36.55 11.18
N VAL A 584 15.65 37.78 11.58
CA VAL A 584 15.95 39.02 10.85
C VAL A 584 17.37 39.47 11.15
N THR A 585 18.18 39.69 10.11
CA THR A 585 19.62 39.99 10.26
C THR A 585 19.99 41.47 10.06
N ASP A 586 19.16 42.25 9.35
CA ASP A 586 19.44 43.67 9.02
C ASP A 586 18.15 44.54 9.08
N PRO A 587 18.25 45.86 9.32
CA PRO A 587 17.10 46.74 9.57
C PRO A 587 16.34 47.20 8.30
N TRP A 588 16.72 46.72 7.12
CA TRP A 588 16.18 47.22 5.83
C TRP A 588 14.96 46.43 5.32
N GLY A 589 14.40 45.56 6.16
CA GLY A 589 13.38 44.58 5.80
C GLY A 589 13.99 43.21 5.52
N TRP A 590 13.13 42.18 5.49
CA TRP A 590 13.52 40.77 5.38
C TRP A 590 12.75 40.04 4.27
N GLY A 591 13.29 38.92 3.80
CA GLY A 591 12.62 38.01 2.89
C GLY A 591 12.99 36.53 3.08
N VAL A 592 12.15 35.64 2.57
CA VAL A 592 12.48 34.23 2.34
C VAL A 592 11.79 33.81 1.04
N LEU A 593 12.44 32.95 0.25
CA LEU A 593 11.95 32.56 -1.08
C LEU A 593 11.93 31.04 -1.17
N SER A 594 10.90 30.48 -1.81
CA SER A 594 10.87 29.07 -2.18
C SER A 594 11.75 28.78 -3.40
N ASN A 595 12.03 27.52 -3.73
CA ASN A 595 12.89 27.14 -4.85
C ASN A 595 12.48 27.78 -6.21
N TRP A 596 13.47 28.00 -7.09
CA TRP A 596 13.25 28.39 -8.49
C TRP A 596 13.26 27.13 -9.39
N PRO A 597 12.36 26.99 -10.40
CA PRO A 597 11.39 27.97 -10.91
C PRO A 597 9.97 27.88 -10.30
N GLY A 598 9.83 27.35 -9.09
CA GLY A 598 8.55 27.21 -8.39
C GLY A 598 7.89 25.84 -8.57
N PHE A 599 6.77 25.63 -7.88
CA PHE A 599 6.01 24.39 -7.83
C PHE A 599 5.02 24.27 -8.98
N SER A 600 4.66 23.05 -9.39
CA SER A 600 3.63 22.86 -10.43
C SER A 600 2.27 23.33 -9.93
N THR A 601 1.50 24.00 -10.78
CA THR A 601 0.16 24.47 -10.47
C THR A 601 -0.70 24.49 -11.72
N THR A 602 -1.96 24.84 -11.54
CA THR A 602 -2.96 25.03 -12.59
C THR A 602 -3.69 26.35 -12.38
N ALA A 603 -4.36 26.86 -13.41
CA ALA A 603 -5.24 28.03 -13.30
C ALA A 603 -6.44 27.75 -12.36
N GLY A 604 -7.27 28.75 -12.06
CA GLY A 604 -8.52 28.57 -11.31
C GLY A 604 -8.43 28.96 -9.83
N LEU A 605 -9.47 28.64 -9.05
CA LEU A 605 -9.58 29.12 -7.67
C LEU A 605 -8.59 28.41 -6.73
N LYS A 606 -7.70 29.19 -6.13
CA LYS A 606 -6.69 28.73 -5.19
C LYS A 606 -6.94 29.28 -3.79
N LYS A 607 -6.61 28.49 -2.78
CA LYS A 607 -6.49 28.93 -1.39
C LYS A 607 -5.04 29.24 -1.09
N LEU A 608 -4.81 30.44 -0.59
CA LEU A 608 -3.54 30.86 0.02
C LEU A 608 -3.74 30.89 1.53
N SER A 609 -2.90 30.22 2.31
CA SER A 609 -2.88 30.42 3.76
C SER A 609 -1.53 30.11 4.40
N PHE A 610 -1.32 30.63 5.59
CA PHE A 610 -0.21 30.25 6.48
C PHE A 610 -0.57 30.63 7.91
N TRP A 611 0.07 29.98 8.87
CA TRP A 611 0.05 30.36 10.27
C TRP A 611 1.34 31.09 10.63
N GLY A 612 1.24 32.12 11.48
CA GLY A 612 2.40 32.86 11.97
C GLY A 612 2.34 33.08 13.47
N LYS A 613 3.51 33.03 14.13
CA LYS A 613 3.69 33.33 15.56
C LYS A 613 4.97 34.13 15.80
N LEU A 614 4.87 35.16 16.62
CA LEU A 614 5.99 36.00 17.02
C LEU A 614 6.85 35.27 18.06
N GLY A 615 8.17 35.20 17.82
CA GLY A 615 9.15 34.72 18.78
C GLY A 615 9.76 35.87 19.60
N SER A 616 10.25 36.91 18.91
CA SER A 616 10.79 38.15 19.48
C SER A 616 10.58 39.34 18.54
N GLY A 617 10.36 40.52 19.11
CA GLY A 617 10.01 41.76 18.40
C GLY A 617 8.62 42.27 18.79
N THR A 618 8.11 43.32 18.13
CA THR A 618 6.74 43.84 18.43
C THR A 618 5.90 44.23 17.21
N SER A 619 6.44 44.10 15.98
CA SER A 619 5.79 44.66 14.78
C SER A 619 5.96 43.82 13.51
N ILE A 620 6.26 42.53 13.62
CA ILE A 620 6.46 41.66 12.46
C ILE A 620 5.12 41.37 11.77
N GLN A 621 5.03 41.68 10.47
CA GLN A 621 3.86 41.46 9.61
C GLN A 621 4.29 40.76 8.30
N PRO A 622 4.40 39.42 8.29
CA PRO A 622 4.72 38.68 7.08
C PRO A 622 3.70 38.93 5.96
N LYS A 623 4.22 39.11 4.74
CA LYS A 623 3.42 39.14 3.52
C LYS A 623 3.84 37.99 2.64
N MET A 624 2.91 37.09 2.36
CA MET A 624 3.09 36.04 1.37
C MET A 624 2.87 36.63 -0.02
N ILE A 625 3.85 36.47 -0.90
CA ILE A 625 3.82 36.88 -2.29
C ILE A 625 3.78 35.62 -3.15
N VAL A 626 2.75 35.49 -3.96
CA VAL A 626 2.53 34.31 -4.81
C VAL A 626 2.54 34.76 -6.27
N LYS A 627 3.54 34.31 -7.03
CA LYS A 627 3.68 34.61 -8.45
C LYS A 627 3.25 33.40 -9.27
N TRP A 628 2.29 33.59 -10.16
CA TRP A 628 1.83 32.58 -11.11
C TRP A 628 2.62 32.74 -12.41
N LEU A 629 3.22 31.66 -12.91
CA LEU A 629 4.07 31.68 -14.09
C LEU A 629 3.54 30.73 -15.17
N ASP A 630 3.67 31.16 -16.43
CA ASP A 630 3.42 30.30 -17.59
C ASP A 630 4.53 29.26 -17.79
N SER A 631 4.37 28.40 -18.79
CA SER A 631 5.32 27.34 -19.13
C SER A 631 6.70 27.87 -19.53
N ASN A 632 6.80 29.13 -19.94
CA ASN A 632 8.05 29.82 -20.28
C ASN A 632 8.65 30.60 -19.10
N LYS A 633 8.10 30.43 -17.89
CA LYS A 633 8.52 31.11 -16.65
C LYS A 633 8.33 32.62 -16.69
N LYS A 634 7.39 33.11 -17.49
CA LYS A 634 6.93 34.49 -17.44
C LYS A 634 5.87 34.63 -16.35
N VAL A 635 6.03 35.63 -15.48
CA VAL A 635 5.01 35.95 -14.47
C VAL A 635 3.76 36.47 -15.17
N LEU A 636 2.65 35.75 -14.98
CA LEU A 636 1.32 36.10 -15.47
C LEU A 636 0.60 37.03 -14.50
N GLN A 637 0.66 36.69 -13.20
CA GLN A 637 -0.02 37.42 -12.14
C GLN A 637 0.77 37.29 -10.83
N THR A 638 0.59 38.25 -9.93
CA THR A 638 1.10 38.19 -8.56
C THR A 638 -0.03 38.49 -7.58
N ASN A 639 -0.21 37.62 -6.59
CA ASN A 639 -1.13 37.83 -5.48
C ASN A 639 -0.34 38.06 -4.19
N GLU A 640 -0.94 38.82 -3.28
CA GLU A 640 -0.37 39.09 -1.97
C GLU A 640 -1.38 38.71 -0.87
N LEU A 641 -0.91 37.99 0.13
CA LEU A 641 -1.65 37.73 1.38
C LEU A 641 -0.90 38.38 2.54
N LYS A 642 -1.52 39.40 3.14
CA LYS A 642 -0.97 40.15 4.26
C LYS A 642 -1.48 39.58 5.57
N SER A 643 -0.57 39.29 6.49
CA SER A 643 -0.93 38.94 7.87
C SER A 643 -1.19 40.18 8.73
N PRO A 644 -1.97 40.04 9.83
CA PRO A 644 -1.93 41.00 10.92
C PRO A 644 -0.54 41.02 11.59
N ALA A 645 -0.29 42.00 12.46
CA ALA A 645 0.90 41.96 13.31
C ALA A 645 0.90 40.67 14.13
N LEU A 646 1.98 39.89 14.00
CA LEU A 646 2.10 38.63 14.71
C LEU A 646 2.12 38.88 16.22
N THR A 647 1.46 38.00 16.94
CA THR A 647 1.46 37.94 18.40
C THR A 647 2.18 36.68 18.87
N THR A 648 2.35 36.53 20.18
CA THR A 648 2.89 35.29 20.77
C THR A 648 1.91 34.11 20.69
N ALA A 649 0.72 34.30 20.12
CA ALA A 649 -0.20 33.23 19.73
C ALA A 649 -0.14 33.00 18.22
N TRP A 650 -0.35 31.75 17.80
CA TRP A 650 -0.49 31.41 16.39
C TRP A 650 -1.71 32.09 15.78
N GLN A 651 -1.52 32.73 14.62
CA GLN A 651 -2.56 33.42 13.89
C GLN A 651 -2.56 32.98 12.44
N GLN A 652 -3.72 32.55 11.93
CA GLN A 652 -3.88 32.20 10.53
C GLN A 652 -4.11 33.45 9.69
N SER A 653 -3.44 33.50 8.54
CA SER A 653 -3.78 34.39 7.44
C SER A 653 -4.21 33.56 6.25
N SER A 654 -5.27 33.96 5.55
CA SER A 654 -5.83 33.19 4.45
C SER A 654 -6.59 34.06 3.45
N ALA A 655 -6.56 33.69 2.18
CA ALA A 655 -7.38 34.27 1.14
C ALA A 655 -7.68 33.26 0.03
N LEU A 656 -8.77 33.49 -0.70
CA LEU A 656 -9.03 32.83 -1.98
C LEU A 656 -8.59 33.76 -3.11
N VAL A 657 -7.90 33.21 -4.11
CA VAL A 657 -7.42 33.95 -5.28
C VAL A 657 -7.64 33.14 -6.56
N ASP A 658 -7.85 33.82 -7.68
CA ASP A 658 -7.90 33.14 -8.98
C ASP A 658 -6.50 33.13 -9.61
N ALA A 659 -5.93 31.93 -9.79
CA ALA A 659 -4.74 31.73 -10.60
C ALA A 659 -5.10 31.92 -12.08
N PRO A 660 -4.31 32.72 -12.84
CA PRO A 660 -4.65 33.09 -14.21
C PRO A 660 -4.57 31.90 -15.16
N GLU A 661 -5.35 31.94 -16.25
CA GLU A 661 -5.25 30.99 -17.34
C GLU A 661 -3.81 30.89 -17.87
N GLY A 662 -3.35 29.68 -18.14
CA GLY A 662 -1.97 29.40 -18.56
C GLY A 662 -0.95 29.31 -17.42
N ALA A 663 -1.36 29.49 -16.15
CA ALA A 663 -0.51 29.19 -15.01
C ALA A 663 -0.08 27.71 -15.02
N SER A 664 1.23 27.48 -14.91
CA SER A 664 1.84 26.14 -14.93
C SER A 664 2.77 25.91 -13.73
N THR A 665 3.37 26.99 -13.20
CA THR A 665 4.14 26.94 -11.97
C THR A 665 3.86 28.14 -11.06
N VAL A 666 4.01 27.97 -9.76
CA VAL A 666 3.84 29.00 -8.74
C VAL A 666 5.11 29.17 -7.90
N LEU A 667 5.52 30.42 -7.69
CA LEU A 667 6.65 30.80 -6.85
C LEU A 667 6.15 31.56 -5.63
N VAL A 668 6.60 31.17 -4.44
CA VAL A 668 6.17 31.75 -3.18
C VAL A 668 7.33 32.41 -2.46
N SER A 669 7.11 33.62 -1.95
CA SER A 669 8.03 34.24 -0.99
C SER A 669 7.28 34.86 0.17
N PHE A 670 7.98 35.03 1.29
CA PHE A 670 7.53 35.91 2.36
C PHE A 670 8.45 37.11 2.45
N ILE A 671 7.86 38.28 2.70
CA ILE A 671 8.61 39.52 2.93
C ILE A 671 8.01 40.31 4.09
N GLY A 672 8.80 41.15 4.74
CA GLY A 672 8.33 42.02 5.80
C GLY A 672 9.34 43.06 6.26
N LEU A 673 8.97 43.79 7.31
CA LEU A 673 9.85 44.70 8.05
C LEU A 673 10.17 44.08 9.42
N GLY A 674 11.31 44.42 9.99
CA GLY A 674 11.79 43.97 11.29
C GLY A 674 13.15 44.59 11.62
N GLU A 675 13.58 44.46 12.87
CA GLU A 675 14.90 44.90 13.34
C GLU A 675 15.84 43.70 13.51
N PRO A 676 17.18 43.89 13.41
CA PRO A 676 18.14 42.83 13.66
C PRO A 676 17.94 42.19 15.04
N GLY A 677 17.78 40.86 15.06
CA GLY A 677 17.52 40.09 16.29
C GLY A 677 16.04 39.78 16.56
N ASP A 678 15.11 40.32 15.77
CA ASP A 678 13.74 39.83 15.73
C ASP A 678 13.69 38.42 15.12
N TYR A 679 12.80 37.57 15.62
CA TYR A 679 12.54 36.25 15.02
C TYR A 679 11.10 35.80 15.21
N PHE A 680 10.62 34.97 14.30
CA PHE A 680 9.24 34.49 14.26
C PHE A 680 9.16 33.15 13.56
N TYR A 681 7.98 32.55 13.63
CA TYR A 681 7.70 31.22 13.11
C TYR A 681 6.57 31.28 12.10
N LEU A 682 6.72 30.54 11.00
CA LEU A 682 5.67 30.28 10.01
C LEU A 682 5.42 28.78 9.92
N ASP A 683 4.17 28.39 9.70
CA ASP A 683 3.77 26.99 9.65
C ASP A 683 2.51 26.77 8.79
N ASP A 684 2.24 25.52 8.41
CA ASP A 684 1.03 25.08 7.69
C ASP A 684 0.70 25.96 6.46
N MET A 685 1.66 26.09 5.56
CA MET A 685 1.53 26.95 4.37
C MET A 685 0.79 26.23 3.25
N VAL A 686 -0.18 26.92 2.66
CA VAL A 686 -1.03 26.42 1.58
C VAL A 686 -0.99 27.37 0.41
N VAL A 687 -0.67 26.82 -0.76
CA VAL A 687 -0.97 27.37 -2.08
C VAL A 687 -1.52 26.22 -2.88
N GLY A 688 -2.83 26.12 -3.04
CA GLY A 688 -3.43 24.92 -3.62
C GLY A 688 -4.85 25.16 -4.08
N ASP A 689 -5.46 24.16 -4.71
CA ASP A 689 -6.87 24.26 -5.11
C ASP A 689 -7.75 24.53 -3.88
N ALA A 690 -8.64 25.52 -4.01
CA ALA A 690 -9.55 25.83 -2.94
C ALA A 690 -10.55 24.67 -2.75
N PRO A 691 -10.74 24.14 -1.54
CA PRO A 691 -11.73 23.11 -1.30
C PRO A 691 -13.12 23.61 -1.72
N ASN A 692 -13.74 22.87 -2.62
CA ASN A 692 -15.11 23.10 -3.04
C ASN A 692 -16.04 22.21 -2.22
N VAL A 693 -17.19 22.73 -1.80
CA VAL A 693 -18.21 21.95 -1.09
C VAL A 693 -18.85 20.90 -2.02
N LEU A 694 -18.80 21.12 -3.34
CA LEU A 694 -19.30 20.21 -4.36
C LEU A 694 -18.23 19.17 -4.74
N ASP A 695 -18.67 17.95 -5.05
CA ASP A 695 -17.81 16.97 -5.73
C ASP A 695 -17.46 17.43 -7.16
N ALA A 696 -16.41 16.86 -7.74
CA ALA A 696 -15.86 17.29 -9.03
C ALA A 696 -16.89 17.19 -10.18
N ASP A 697 -17.69 16.13 -10.23
CA ASP A 697 -18.71 15.95 -11.27
C ASP A 697 -19.84 16.96 -11.12
N THR A 698 -20.32 17.22 -9.91
CA THR A 698 -21.34 18.26 -9.67
C THR A 698 -20.79 19.67 -9.92
N ALA A 699 -19.49 19.90 -9.71
CA ALA A 699 -18.86 21.19 -9.92
C ALA A 699 -18.64 21.52 -11.41
N GLY A 700 -18.19 20.54 -12.22
CA GLY A 700 -17.69 20.80 -13.58
C GLY A 700 -18.23 19.90 -14.68
N GLY A 701 -18.93 18.80 -14.39
CA GLY A 701 -19.48 17.94 -15.44
C GLY A 701 -18.43 17.13 -16.23
N GLU A 702 -17.28 16.84 -15.62
CA GLU A 702 -16.11 16.22 -16.26
C GLU A 702 -16.34 14.78 -16.72
N ALA A 703 -16.96 13.95 -15.87
CA ALA A 703 -17.29 12.57 -16.21
C ALA A 703 -18.81 12.30 -16.23
N SER A 704 -19.57 13.02 -15.40
CA SER A 704 -21.02 12.89 -15.31
C SER A 704 -21.68 14.22 -14.94
N ALA A 705 -23.02 14.30 -14.99
CA ALA A 705 -23.74 15.48 -14.50
C ALA A 705 -23.69 15.62 -12.95
N GLY A 706 -22.99 14.71 -12.27
CA GLY A 706 -22.93 14.64 -10.81
C GLY A 706 -24.32 14.52 -10.21
N GLN A 707 -24.59 15.35 -9.21
CA GLN A 707 -25.89 15.41 -8.54
C GLN A 707 -26.93 16.23 -9.32
N TRP A 708 -26.63 16.83 -10.47
CA TRP A 708 -27.61 17.65 -11.18
C TRP A 708 -28.71 16.79 -11.83
N GLN A 709 -29.96 17.17 -11.58
CA GLN A 709 -31.13 16.58 -12.24
C GLN A 709 -32.02 17.65 -12.86
N SER A 710 -32.75 17.24 -13.90
CA SER A 710 -33.86 18.00 -14.47
C SER A 710 -34.91 18.34 -13.44
N TRP A 711 -35.36 19.59 -13.42
CA TRP A 711 -36.41 20.04 -12.50
C TRP A 711 -37.58 20.73 -13.19
N TYR A 712 -37.30 21.70 -14.07
CA TYR A 712 -38.34 22.51 -14.71
C TYR A 712 -37.94 22.80 -16.16
N SER A 713 -38.69 22.28 -17.12
CA SER A 713 -38.51 22.58 -18.56
C SER A 713 -37.06 22.44 -19.10
N ALA A 714 -36.28 21.51 -18.56
CA ALA A 714 -34.89 21.31 -18.96
C ALA A 714 -34.38 19.88 -18.81
N SER A 715 -33.40 19.52 -19.63
CA SER A 715 -32.48 18.39 -19.40
C SER A 715 -31.09 18.89 -19.04
N VAL A 716 -30.38 18.12 -18.20
CA VAL A 716 -28.97 18.37 -17.85
C VAL A 716 -28.14 17.12 -18.09
N THR A 717 -26.98 17.29 -18.73
CA THR A 717 -26.05 16.22 -19.06
C THR A 717 -24.62 16.73 -19.02
N ALA A 718 -23.66 15.86 -18.72
CA ALA A 718 -22.25 16.16 -18.99
C ALA A 718 -22.01 16.30 -20.50
N SER A 719 -21.06 17.16 -20.88
CA SER A 719 -20.72 17.47 -22.25
C SER A 719 -19.23 17.69 -22.41
N THR A 720 -18.64 17.07 -23.42
CA THR A 720 -17.22 17.27 -23.78
C THR A 720 -17.03 18.29 -24.91
N TYR A 721 -18.10 18.93 -25.36
CA TYR A 721 -18.06 19.83 -26.51
C TYR A 721 -17.51 21.22 -26.18
N GLU A 722 -17.80 21.73 -25.00
CA GLU A 722 -17.52 23.10 -24.59
C GLU A 722 -17.15 23.09 -23.11
N ALA A 723 -15.88 22.86 -22.79
CA ALA A 723 -15.35 22.99 -21.44
C ALA A 723 -14.82 24.42 -21.22
N HIS A 724 -15.00 24.99 -20.01
CA HIS A 724 -14.25 26.18 -19.61
C HIS A 724 -12.86 25.76 -19.16
N ARG A 725 -12.80 24.71 -18.34
CA ARG A 725 -11.58 24.08 -17.86
C ARG A 725 -11.76 22.57 -17.86
N GLY A 726 -10.66 21.81 -17.94
CA GLY A 726 -10.73 20.36 -17.95
C GLY A 726 -11.23 19.80 -19.29
N ALA A 727 -11.92 18.66 -19.24
CA ALA A 727 -12.36 17.89 -20.40
C ALA A 727 -13.87 17.95 -20.63
N GLY A 728 -14.65 18.44 -19.66
CA GLY A 728 -16.11 18.50 -19.71
C GLY A 728 -16.73 19.78 -19.17
N SER A 729 -18.04 19.89 -19.35
CA SER A 729 -18.93 20.89 -18.76
C SER A 729 -20.33 20.30 -18.57
N LEU A 730 -21.18 20.98 -17.82
CA LEU A 730 -22.60 20.67 -17.74
C LEU A 730 -23.34 21.37 -18.87
N ARG A 731 -23.99 20.62 -19.75
CA ARG A 731 -24.91 21.14 -20.75
C ARG A 731 -26.34 21.10 -20.22
N VAL A 732 -27.04 22.22 -20.33
CA VAL A 732 -28.47 22.33 -20.05
C VAL A 732 -29.21 22.65 -21.35
N ASP A 733 -30.22 21.85 -21.70
CA ASP A 733 -31.09 22.06 -22.85
C ASP A 733 -32.52 22.39 -22.37
N VAL A 734 -33.10 23.46 -22.91
CA VAL A 734 -34.46 23.92 -22.56
C VAL A 734 -35.49 23.15 -23.37
N THR A 735 -36.47 22.55 -22.70
CA THR A 735 -37.51 21.71 -23.32
C THR A 735 -38.83 22.42 -23.54
N ASP A 736 -39.12 23.50 -22.81
CA ASP A 736 -40.41 24.20 -22.85
C ASP A 736 -40.24 25.73 -22.68
N PRO A 737 -41.19 26.57 -23.16
CA PRO A 737 -41.02 28.03 -23.26
C PRO A 737 -41.34 28.83 -21.97
N TRP A 738 -41.43 28.18 -20.81
CA TRP A 738 -41.94 28.81 -19.57
C TRP A 738 -40.84 29.15 -18.55
N GLY A 739 -39.60 29.31 -19.01
CA GLY A 739 -38.39 29.30 -18.18
C GLY A 739 -37.93 27.88 -17.86
N TRP A 740 -36.72 27.73 -17.33
CA TRP A 740 -36.11 26.43 -17.07
C TRP A 740 -35.33 26.38 -15.75
N GLY A 741 -35.07 25.18 -15.25
CA GLY A 741 -34.27 24.95 -14.06
C GLY A 741 -33.80 23.51 -13.87
N VAL A 742 -32.64 23.39 -13.25
CA VAL A 742 -31.99 22.15 -12.81
C VAL A 742 -31.69 22.27 -11.32
N VAL A 743 -31.64 21.13 -10.63
CA VAL A 743 -31.50 21.09 -9.17
C VAL A 743 -30.55 19.98 -8.77
N ALA A 744 -29.84 20.14 -7.66
CA ALA A 744 -29.05 19.06 -7.09
C ALA A 744 -29.97 18.00 -6.43
N ALA A 745 -29.78 16.73 -6.76
CA ALA A 745 -30.57 15.57 -6.35
C ALA A 745 -30.08 14.95 -5.02
N ASN A 746 -29.56 15.78 -4.11
CA ASN A 746 -28.80 15.32 -2.94
C ASN A 746 -29.38 15.80 -1.60
N TRP A 747 -30.70 15.84 -1.46
CA TRP A 747 -31.38 16.35 -0.26
C TRP A 747 -30.82 15.75 1.06
N PRO A 748 -30.50 16.56 2.10
CA PRO A 748 -30.75 18.00 2.25
C PRO A 748 -29.68 18.94 1.67
N GLY A 749 -28.74 18.42 0.89
CA GLY A 749 -27.66 19.18 0.25
C GLY A 749 -26.27 18.73 0.70
N PHE A 750 -25.25 19.34 0.11
CA PHE A 750 -23.84 19.11 0.47
C PHE A 750 -23.56 19.61 1.89
N THR A 751 -22.74 18.90 2.65
CA THR A 751 -22.32 19.34 3.99
C THR A 751 -21.57 20.67 3.89
N SER A 752 -21.94 21.66 4.71
CA SER A 752 -21.29 22.96 4.72
C SER A 752 -21.31 23.60 6.12
N SER A 753 -20.53 24.66 6.30
CA SER A 753 -20.35 25.36 7.56
C SER A 753 -20.92 26.77 7.51
N ALA A 754 -21.19 27.37 8.67
CA ALA A 754 -21.47 28.80 8.77
C ALA A 754 -20.24 29.65 8.37
N GLY A 755 -20.44 30.94 8.12
CA GLY A 755 -19.36 31.89 7.85
C GLY A 755 -19.27 32.33 6.40
N ASN A 756 -18.23 33.08 6.08
CA ASN A 756 -18.05 33.68 4.76
C ASN A 756 -17.74 32.62 3.69
N LYS A 757 -18.36 32.79 2.53
CA LYS A 757 -18.30 31.87 1.39
C LYS A 757 -18.05 32.68 0.12
N ARG A 758 -17.18 32.17 -0.75
CA ARG A 758 -17.09 32.61 -2.15
C ARG A 758 -17.87 31.61 -2.98
N VAL A 759 -18.88 32.11 -3.67
CA VAL A 759 -19.69 31.34 -4.61
C VAL A 759 -19.43 31.85 -6.01
N SER A 760 -19.14 30.94 -6.94
CA SER A 760 -18.96 31.30 -8.34
C SER A 760 -19.43 30.19 -9.27
N TYR A 761 -19.69 30.54 -10.52
CA TYR A 761 -19.85 29.57 -11.61
C TYR A 761 -19.51 30.25 -12.93
N TRP A 762 -19.05 29.47 -13.89
CA TRP A 762 -18.91 29.90 -15.27
C TRP A 762 -20.12 29.45 -16.08
N ALA A 763 -20.56 30.30 -17.00
CA ALA A 763 -21.60 29.95 -17.95
C ALA A 763 -21.27 30.47 -19.35
N LYS A 764 -21.71 29.72 -20.36
CA LYS A 764 -21.61 30.09 -21.78
C LYS A 764 -22.91 29.76 -22.48
N GLN A 765 -23.43 30.69 -23.30
CA GLN A 765 -24.58 30.43 -24.15
C GLN A 765 -24.23 29.38 -25.20
N GLY A 766 -25.07 28.35 -25.32
CA GLY A 766 -25.03 27.37 -26.39
C GLY A 766 -25.85 27.86 -27.58
N THR A 767 -26.91 27.14 -27.92
CA THR A 767 -27.87 27.53 -28.96
C THR A 767 -28.95 28.44 -28.39
N GLY A 768 -29.46 29.38 -29.19
CA GLY A 768 -30.67 30.14 -28.85
C GLY A 768 -30.40 31.46 -28.15
N SER A 769 -31.24 31.81 -27.17
CA SER A 769 -31.40 33.19 -26.70
C SER A 769 -31.38 33.36 -25.17
N ILE A 770 -30.93 32.35 -24.42
CA ILE A 770 -30.78 32.43 -22.96
C ILE A 770 -29.85 33.59 -22.63
N SER A 771 -30.38 34.62 -21.97
CA SER A 771 -29.68 35.88 -21.72
C SER A 771 -29.28 36.06 -20.26
N GLU A 772 -29.83 35.24 -19.36
CA GLU A 772 -29.47 35.25 -17.94
C GLU A 772 -29.49 33.85 -17.34
N VAL A 773 -28.72 33.63 -16.28
CA VAL A 773 -28.69 32.40 -15.48
C VAL A 773 -28.55 32.81 -14.02
N THR A 774 -29.23 32.14 -13.10
CA THR A 774 -29.06 32.37 -11.66
C THR A 774 -28.75 31.06 -10.95
N LEU A 775 -27.64 31.02 -10.21
CA LEU A 775 -27.40 30.01 -9.18
C LEU A 775 -28.07 30.46 -7.88
N ARG A 776 -28.93 29.61 -7.33
CA ARG A 776 -29.58 29.79 -6.04
C ARG A 776 -28.99 28.82 -5.03
N VAL A 777 -28.53 29.39 -3.93
CA VAL A 777 -27.87 28.69 -2.83
C VAL A 777 -28.78 28.71 -1.62
N LYS A 778 -29.19 27.54 -1.14
CA LYS A 778 -30.09 27.39 0.01
C LYS A 778 -29.35 26.77 1.19
N TRP A 779 -29.34 27.44 2.33
CA TRP A 779 -28.66 26.99 3.54
C TRP A 779 -29.63 26.34 4.51
N PHE A 780 -29.26 25.17 5.04
CA PHE A 780 -30.09 24.38 5.95
C PHE A 780 -29.35 24.11 7.27
N ASP A 781 -30.08 24.08 8.37
CA ASP A 781 -29.56 23.62 9.66
C ASP A 781 -29.61 22.08 9.79
N ARG A 782 -29.11 21.56 10.93
CA ARG A 782 -29.11 20.12 11.22
C ARG A 782 -30.50 19.48 11.31
N SER A 783 -31.55 20.29 11.49
CA SER A 783 -32.94 19.83 11.49
C SER A 783 -33.58 19.88 10.10
N GLN A 784 -32.80 20.19 9.06
CA GLN A 784 -33.23 20.38 7.67
C GLN A 784 -34.19 21.58 7.50
N ALA A 785 -34.13 22.56 8.41
CA ALA A 785 -34.89 23.80 8.25
C ALA A 785 -34.11 24.78 7.35
N LEU A 786 -34.81 25.34 6.35
CA LEU A 786 -34.24 26.37 5.48
C LEU A 786 -33.96 27.63 6.30
N MET A 787 -32.70 28.05 6.33
CA MET A 787 -32.22 29.20 7.09
C MET A 787 -32.15 30.46 6.24
N GLN A 788 -31.56 30.35 5.05
CA GLN A 788 -31.29 31.48 4.15
C GLN A 788 -31.26 30.99 2.70
N THR A 789 -31.54 31.91 1.77
CA THR A 789 -31.37 31.69 0.33
C THR A 789 -30.64 32.88 -0.26
N ASP A 790 -29.55 32.60 -0.98
CA ASP A 790 -28.76 33.58 -1.71
C ASP A 790 -28.88 33.35 -3.21
N LEU A 791 -28.86 34.44 -3.99
CA LEU A 791 -28.96 34.40 -5.45
C LEU A 791 -27.70 35.00 -6.06
N ILE A 792 -27.11 34.29 -7.01
CA ILE A 792 -25.91 34.68 -7.74
C ILE A 792 -26.32 34.77 -9.21
N PRO A 793 -26.77 35.95 -9.69
CA PRO A 793 -27.21 36.12 -11.06
C PRO A 793 -26.05 36.41 -12.02
N LEU A 794 -26.17 35.95 -13.26
CA LEU A 794 -25.34 36.31 -14.40
C LEU A 794 -26.25 36.81 -15.53
N SER A 795 -26.20 38.12 -15.81
CA SER A 795 -26.98 38.76 -16.87
C SER A 795 -26.13 39.04 -18.11
N GLY A 796 -26.74 39.04 -19.29
CA GLY A 796 -26.04 39.32 -20.54
C GLY A 796 -25.14 38.15 -20.97
N LEU A 797 -25.64 36.92 -20.80
CA LEU A 797 -24.95 35.71 -21.22
C LEU A 797 -24.70 35.74 -22.73
N SER A 798 -23.48 35.37 -23.13
CA SER A 798 -22.99 35.40 -24.50
C SER A 798 -22.37 34.06 -24.88
N THR A 799 -21.93 33.93 -26.12
CA THR A 799 -21.22 32.74 -26.61
C THR A 799 -19.78 32.62 -26.10
N ASN A 800 -19.31 33.57 -25.28
CA ASN A 800 -18.05 33.45 -24.56
C ASN A 800 -18.35 33.04 -23.11
N TRP A 801 -17.43 32.30 -22.50
CA TRP A 801 -17.49 31.99 -21.07
C TRP A 801 -17.48 33.28 -20.25
N GLN A 802 -18.42 33.37 -19.31
CA GLN A 802 -18.56 34.47 -18.38
C GLN A 802 -18.74 33.92 -16.97
N GLN A 803 -18.14 34.58 -16.00
CA GLN A 803 -18.18 34.17 -14.61
C GLN A 803 -19.17 35.03 -13.81
N ALA A 804 -19.95 34.38 -12.95
CA ALA A 804 -20.62 35.03 -11.84
C ALA A 804 -19.83 34.75 -10.56
N VAL A 805 -19.63 35.77 -9.71
CA VAL A 805 -18.94 35.63 -8.43
C VAL A 805 -19.69 36.45 -7.38
N ALA A 806 -19.91 35.84 -6.21
CA ALA A 806 -20.48 36.50 -5.04
C ALA A 806 -19.74 36.05 -3.77
N ASN A 807 -19.50 37.01 -2.86
CA ASN A 807 -19.10 36.71 -1.49
C ASN A 807 -20.33 36.84 -0.61
N ILE A 808 -20.75 35.74 0.00
CA ILE A 808 -21.95 35.63 0.83
C ILE A 808 -21.59 35.07 2.20
N THR A 809 -22.46 35.23 3.19
CA THR A 809 -22.24 34.67 4.53
C THR A 809 -23.31 33.62 4.82
N ALA A 810 -22.88 32.38 4.99
CA ALA A 810 -23.73 31.28 5.43
C ALA A 810 -24.15 31.53 6.90
N PRO A 811 -25.45 31.43 7.24
CA PRO A 811 -25.95 31.68 8.59
C PRO A 811 -25.26 30.84 9.67
N ASN A 812 -25.15 31.39 10.88
CA ASN A 812 -24.73 30.61 12.04
C ASN A 812 -25.70 29.45 12.28
N GLY A 813 -25.18 28.22 12.39
CA GLY A 813 -25.99 26.99 12.50
C GLY A 813 -26.17 26.22 11.19
N THR A 814 -25.63 26.73 10.07
CA THR A 814 -25.59 26.01 8.78
C THR A 814 -24.93 24.64 8.95
N ALA A 815 -25.56 23.62 8.38
CA ALA A 815 -25.07 22.26 8.28
C ALA A 815 -25.01 21.75 6.83
N ASN A 816 -25.92 22.21 5.96
CA ASN A 816 -25.99 21.78 4.56
C ASN A 816 -26.28 22.95 3.61
N VAL A 817 -25.88 22.78 2.36
CA VAL A 817 -26.15 23.69 1.25
C VAL A 817 -26.74 22.95 0.05
N HIS A 818 -27.88 23.42 -0.45
CA HIS A 818 -28.60 22.83 -1.58
C HIS A 818 -28.74 23.83 -2.72
N LEU A 819 -28.61 23.34 -3.96
CA LEU A 819 -28.39 24.18 -5.14
C LEU A 819 -29.46 23.99 -6.21
N GLU A 820 -29.86 25.13 -6.78
CA GLU A 820 -30.74 25.22 -7.94
C GLU A 820 -30.11 26.19 -8.95
N ILE A 821 -30.12 25.84 -10.23
CA ILE A 821 -29.75 26.75 -11.31
C ILE A 821 -30.96 26.91 -12.22
N TYR A 822 -31.35 28.15 -12.48
CA TYR A 822 -32.54 28.43 -13.27
C TYR A 822 -32.43 29.73 -14.04
N SER A 823 -33.30 29.87 -15.03
CA SER A 823 -33.50 31.12 -15.74
C SER A 823 -34.95 31.25 -16.22
N PRO A 824 -35.54 32.46 -16.16
CA PRO A 824 -36.79 32.73 -16.84
C PRO A 824 -36.59 33.00 -18.35
N SER A 825 -35.35 33.13 -18.83
CA SER A 825 -35.01 33.33 -20.24
C SER A 825 -34.72 32.00 -20.94
N GLY A 826 -35.12 31.91 -22.21
CA GLY A 826 -34.95 30.72 -23.06
C GLY A 826 -36.27 30.13 -23.53
N VAL A 827 -36.25 29.52 -24.70
CA VAL A 827 -37.37 28.76 -25.28
C VAL A 827 -36.94 27.34 -25.63
N SER A 828 -37.90 26.45 -25.90
CA SER A 828 -37.62 25.07 -26.32
C SER A 828 -36.60 25.03 -27.46
N GLY A 829 -35.49 24.32 -27.26
CA GLY A 829 -34.37 24.20 -28.20
C GLY A 829 -33.17 25.10 -27.92
N ASP A 830 -33.29 26.02 -26.95
CA ASP A 830 -32.16 26.79 -26.45
C ASP A 830 -31.27 25.91 -25.53
N SER A 831 -29.98 26.22 -25.42
CA SER A 831 -29.04 25.52 -24.55
C SER A 831 -27.97 26.44 -23.97
N LEU A 832 -27.34 25.99 -22.87
CA LEU A 832 -26.15 26.61 -22.30
C LEU A 832 -25.20 25.57 -21.72
N TYR A 833 -23.99 26.02 -21.43
CA TYR A 833 -22.96 25.27 -20.73
C TYR A 833 -22.65 25.95 -19.40
N LEU A 834 -22.39 25.15 -18.37
CA LEU A 834 -22.01 25.54 -17.02
C LEU A 834 -20.77 24.78 -16.62
N ASP A 835 -19.85 25.44 -15.94
CA ASP A 835 -18.60 24.84 -15.49
C ASP A 835 -18.09 25.54 -14.23
N GLU A 836 -17.17 24.90 -13.51
CA GLU A 836 -16.50 25.40 -12.31
C GLU A 836 -17.47 26.06 -11.30
N ILE A 837 -18.54 25.34 -10.96
CA ILE A 837 -19.50 25.74 -9.92
C ILE A 837 -18.83 25.53 -8.56
N ILE A 838 -18.60 26.62 -7.85
CA ILE A 838 -17.82 26.65 -6.62
C ILE A 838 -18.64 27.23 -5.47
N ILE A 839 -18.56 26.56 -4.33
CA ILE A 839 -18.91 27.08 -3.02
C ILE A 839 -17.73 26.76 -2.11
N ALA A 840 -16.92 27.77 -1.80
CA ALA A 840 -15.71 27.62 -1.01
C ALA A 840 -15.74 28.53 0.21
N ASP A 841 -15.13 28.08 1.31
CA ASP A 841 -14.93 28.88 2.51
C ASP A 841 -13.99 30.05 2.21
N ALA A 842 -14.51 31.26 2.32
CA ALA A 842 -13.79 32.50 2.10
C ALA A 842 -13.53 33.14 3.45
N ASN A 843 -12.55 32.60 4.19
CA ASN A 843 -12.22 32.99 5.57
C ASN A 843 -12.48 34.47 5.92
#